data_AF-A0A6J1H5L2-F1
#
_entry.id   AF-A0A6J1H5L2-F1
#
_cell.length_a   1.000
_cell.length_b   1.000
_cell.length_c   1.000
_cell.angle_alpha   90.00
_cell.angle_beta   90.00
_cell.angle_gamma   90.00
#
_symmetry.space_group_name_H-M   'P 1'
#
loop_
_entity.id
_entity.type
_entity.pdbx_description
1 polymer ?
#
loop_
_entity_poly.entity_id
_entity_poly.type
_entity_poly.pdbx_seq_one_letter_code
_entity_poly.pdbx_strand_id
1 'polypeptide(L)'
;MAELTRREKEANILPDPDIDVFMKAASLEGQKRSVITDYVLKVLGLDFCADTRVGDEMIKGISGGQKKRLTTGEIICGSTKVLFMDDISTGLDSSTTFQVVNSMKQYVHILNGTAIISLLQPAPETFELFDDIILLSEGQIVYQGPCQQVLEFFEFMGFKCPERKGVADYLQEVTSRKDQQQYWAEKDKPYTYVTVAQFAEAFKSFNVGRKLGEELSVPFEKSKCHPAVLVTKKYGIGYKQIWKACFDREVLLMKRNVFVHIFKLMQIFLISVISMSLFFRTEMPHDSINDGQIYMGALFNALVVCMFNGMSELPLTIAKLPVFYKQRDLLFFPAWAYALPATILKIAVSFVEVALWVFTSYYVTGYDPSVKRFFKQYLALVLANQVASALFRLIAAVARSLVVSNTFGSFVLLILYGNDGFILSRHAMKKWWKWAYWISPMMYGQNALAVNEFRGKNWDQVVPFSGETLGVLILKLHGFFPYADWYWIGVAALIGFILVFNFLYVLALTYLNPLIMPRAAKPQVSESNEEEFEIRNTPSCENLAANGSESMRVASQAWNEATDKATCNKRKKVVPFNQYVLTFDEIVYSVDMPEEMKSQGVMEDKLVLLKGVSGAFKPGVLTALMGVSGAGKTTLLDVLSGRKTGGYIEGSIKVSGYMKKQETFTRISGYCEQNDIHSPHVTVFESLLYSAWLRLGSDISKEARKMFVEEILELVELDTLRQAIVGLPGVNGLSTEQRKRLTIAVELVANPSIIFLDEPTSGLDARAAAIVMRAVRNTVDTGRTVVCTIHQPSIDIFEAFDELLLLKRGETIYVGPLGHRSFHLIKYFEGIEGTSKINEGQNPATWMLEVTSSTQEMVSGVDFAELFKKSELYRRNKEIIKELSEPPPASNDIHFQTKYSQPFSKQYLACLWKQHLSYWRNPSYIATKFLFTLGASLILGTMFWNLGSKRTTYIDMFNSIGAMYTASLFLGIQNAGGIQPVVSIERTVYYRERAAGIYSGLPYALAQVTIELPYIFSQSLMYCIIVYAMMGYEWSFTKVLWFFFFMFFTFLYFTYYGMMTIAATPSYHIGMIISTAFYGMWNLFCGFIIPRTRIPVWWRWFYWTCPLSWTLYGLIGSQFGDVEEKMDTGETVEEFIREFFGFRHDFLGVVAAVIIGFGVFFAFSFAICIKFFNFQKR
;
A
#
# COMPACT_ATOMS: atom_id res chain seq x y z
N MET A 1 -26.02 -24.73 32.57
CA MET A 1 -27.00 -23.92 33.32
C MET A 1 -27.55 -24.66 34.53
N ALA A 2 -28.29 -25.77 34.38
CA ALA A 2 -28.84 -26.52 35.52
C ALA A 2 -27.79 -26.93 36.58
N GLU A 3 -26.61 -27.36 36.15
CA GLU A 3 -25.50 -27.74 37.03
C GLU A 3 -24.84 -26.55 37.75
N LEU A 4 -24.83 -25.36 37.13
CA LEU A 4 -24.27 -24.14 37.71
C LEU A 4 -25.16 -23.64 38.85
N THR A 5 -26.47 -23.55 38.58
CA THR A 5 -27.48 -23.16 39.57
C THR A 5 -27.59 -24.17 40.72
N ARG A 6 -27.33 -25.46 40.45
CA ARG A 6 -27.21 -26.49 41.50
C ARG A 6 -26.01 -26.23 42.41
N ARG A 7 -24.84 -25.95 41.83
CA ARG A 7 -23.60 -25.66 42.59
C ARG A 7 -23.63 -24.33 43.34
N GLU A 8 -24.26 -23.30 42.78
CA GLU A 8 -24.47 -22.01 43.46
C GLU A 8 -25.38 -22.17 44.69
N LYS A 9 -26.43 -22.99 44.57
CA LYS A 9 -27.29 -23.36 45.69
C LYS A 9 -26.57 -24.23 46.72
N GLU A 10 -25.75 -25.20 46.29
CA GLU A 10 -24.95 -26.04 47.20
C GLU A 10 -23.86 -25.24 47.93
N ALA A 11 -23.30 -24.22 47.29
CA ALA A 11 -22.27 -23.35 47.85
C ALA A 11 -22.86 -22.13 48.60
N ASN A 12 -24.19 -21.96 48.61
CA ASN A 12 -24.89 -20.83 49.23
C ASN A 12 -24.40 -19.45 48.72
N ILE A 13 -24.02 -19.39 47.45
CA ILE A 13 -23.55 -18.16 46.79
C ILE A 13 -24.77 -17.50 46.14
N LEU A 14 -25.09 -16.26 46.55
CA LEU A 14 -26.02 -15.38 45.85
C LEU A 14 -25.21 -14.58 44.81
N PRO A 15 -25.26 -14.94 43.51
CA PRO A 15 -24.58 -14.16 42.49
C PRO A 15 -25.27 -12.79 42.36
N ASP A 16 -24.47 -11.78 42.04
CA ASP A 16 -24.97 -10.46 41.71
C ASP A 16 -25.99 -10.56 40.55
N PRO A 17 -27.20 -10.00 40.67
CA PRO A 17 -28.27 -10.17 39.69
C PRO A 17 -27.88 -9.73 38.28
N ASP A 18 -27.11 -8.64 38.16
CA ASP A 18 -26.71 -8.08 36.87
C ASP A 18 -25.61 -8.94 36.21
N ILE A 19 -24.67 -9.44 37.02
CA ILE A 19 -23.64 -10.39 36.58
C ILE A 19 -24.26 -11.72 36.20
N ASP A 20 -25.22 -12.21 36.97
CA ASP A 20 -25.92 -13.47 36.72
C ASP A 20 -26.77 -13.38 35.44
N VAL A 21 -27.49 -12.28 35.23
CA VAL A 21 -28.23 -12.02 33.98
C VAL A 21 -27.29 -11.89 32.79
N PHE A 22 -26.17 -11.18 32.92
CA PHE A 22 -25.17 -11.07 31.85
C PHE A 22 -24.54 -12.43 31.52
N MET A 23 -24.16 -13.21 32.52
CA MET A 23 -23.58 -14.55 32.35
C MET A 23 -24.60 -15.55 31.79
N LYS A 24 -25.89 -15.44 32.16
CA LYS A 24 -27.01 -16.20 31.60
C LYS A 24 -27.29 -15.82 30.15
N ALA A 25 -27.24 -14.52 29.82
CA ALA A 25 -27.41 -14.02 28.46
C ALA A 25 -26.24 -14.44 27.55
N ALA A 26 -25.00 -14.38 28.05
CA ALA A 26 -23.80 -14.78 27.33
C ALA A 26 -23.66 -16.31 27.11
N SER A 27 -24.39 -17.13 27.88
CA SER A 27 -24.34 -18.61 27.83
C SER A 27 -25.51 -19.28 27.08
N LEU A 28 -26.46 -18.50 26.53
CA LEU A 28 -27.55 -19.01 25.70
C LEU A 28 -27.05 -19.44 24.32
N GLU A 29 -27.00 -20.75 24.07
CA GLU A 29 -26.71 -21.31 22.74
C GLU A 29 -27.84 -20.97 21.75
N GLY A 30 -27.57 -20.12 20.76
CA GLY A 30 -28.48 -19.85 19.64
C GLY A 30 -28.56 -18.42 19.13
N GLN A 31 -28.04 -17.42 19.85
CA GLN A 31 -27.96 -16.04 19.32
C GLN A 31 -26.84 -15.94 18.27
N LYS A 32 -27.18 -15.38 17.09
CA LYS A 32 -26.24 -15.18 15.97
C LYS A 32 -25.11 -14.18 16.28
N ARG A 33 -25.27 -13.34 17.31
CA ARG A 33 -24.25 -12.44 17.84
C ARG A 33 -24.03 -12.78 19.32
N SER A 34 -22.77 -12.84 19.75
CA SER A 34 -22.45 -12.99 21.17
C SER A 34 -22.84 -11.69 21.87
N VAL A 35 -23.55 -11.77 23.00
CA VAL A 35 -23.92 -10.62 23.83
C VAL A 35 -22.68 -9.78 24.19
N ILE A 36 -21.53 -10.42 24.37
CA ILE A 36 -20.24 -9.75 24.61
C ILE A 36 -19.81 -8.92 23.40
N THR A 37 -19.98 -9.44 22.18
CA THR A 37 -19.63 -8.70 20.96
C THR A 37 -20.53 -7.49 20.76
N ASP A 38 -21.84 -7.63 20.98
CA ASP A 38 -22.77 -6.50 20.89
C ASP A 38 -22.51 -5.46 21.99
N TYR A 39 -22.17 -5.90 23.20
CA TYR A 39 -21.74 -5.02 24.28
C TYR A 39 -20.46 -4.26 23.91
N VAL A 40 -19.42 -4.95 23.44
CA VAL A 40 -18.15 -4.31 23.02
C VAL A 40 -18.35 -3.35 21.86
N LEU A 41 -19.19 -3.69 20.87
CA LEU A 41 -19.54 -2.79 19.77
C LEU A 41 -20.22 -1.52 20.28
N LYS A 42 -21.13 -1.64 21.26
CA LYS A 42 -21.82 -0.48 21.84
C LYS A 42 -20.88 0.38 22.69
N VAL A 43 -20.06 -0.25 23.53
CA VAL A 43 -19.07 0.42 24.39
C VAL A 43 -18.04 1.20 23.56
N LEU A 44 -17.60 0.64 22.44
CA LEU A 44 -16.65 1.31 21.53
C LEU A 44 -17.31 2.26 20.52
N GLY A 45 -18.64 2.43 20.58
CA GLY A 45 -19.40 3.28 19.66
C GLY A 45 -19.23 2.85 18.20
N LEU A 46 -19.30 1.54 17.94
CA LEU A 46 -19.20 0.90 16.62
C LEU A 46 -20.52 0.24 16.18
N ASP A 47 -21.58 0.35 16.98
CA ASP A 47 -22.90 -0.23 16.75
C ASP A 47 -23.55 0.22 15.43
N PHE A 48 -23.48 1.51 15.12
CA PHE A 48 -24.02 2.05 13.86
C PHE A 48 -23.28 1.57 12.60
N CYS A 49 -22.04 1.08 12.74
CA CYS A 49 -21.21 0.61 11.63
C CYS A 49 -20.94 -0.91 11.66
N ALA A 50 -21.62 -1.66 12.53
CA ALA A 50 -21.36 -3.09 12.78
C ALA A 50 -21.38 -3.96 11.51
N ASP A 51 -22.28 -3.65 10.56
CA ASP A 51 -22.41 -4.38 9.29
C ASP A 51 -21.68 -3.71 8.11
N THR A 52 -20.97 -2.61 8.35
CA THR A 52 -20.15 -1.90 7.35
C THR A 52 -18.83 -2.62 7.13
N ARG A 53 -18.38 -2.72 5.87
CA ARG A 53 -17.06 -3.32 5.57
C ARG A 53 -15.95 -2.43 6.11
N VAL A 54 -14.89 -3.03 6.64
CA VAL A 54 -13.69 -2.29 7.09
C VAL A 54 -13.06 -1.49 5.94
N GLY A 55 -13.15 -2.02 4.71
CA GLY A 55 -12.64 -1.36 3.49
C GLY A 55 -11.13 -1.42 3.34
N ASP A 56 -10.66 -1.20 2.12
CA ASP A 56 -9.25 -1.15 1.72
C ASP A 56 -8.97 0.18 0.97
N GLU A 57 -7.86 0.29 0.24
CA GLU A 57 -7.54 1.49 -0.56
C GLU A 57 -8.57 1.79 -1.67
N MET A 58 -9.38 0.80 -2.06
CA MET A 58 -10.29 0.86 -3.21
C MET A 58 -11.77 0.88 -2.80
N ILE A 59 -12.13 0.22 -1.71
CA ILE A 59 -13.49 0.12 -1.19
C ILE A 59 -13.58 0.99 0.06
N LYS A 60 -14.38 2.06 -0.02
CA LYS A 60 -14.71 2.90 1.13
C LYS A 60 -15.29 2.01 2.23
N GLY A 61 -14.66 2.03 3.39
CA GLY A 61 -15.11 1.31 4.57
C GLY A 61 -15.20 2.22 5.77
N ILE A 62 -15.06 1.64 6.97
CA ILE A 62 -15.05 2.39 8.22
C ILE A 62 -13.85 3.37 8.26
N SER A 63 -14.03 4.50 8.94
CA SER A 63 -13.02 5.56 9.05
C SER A 63 -11.75 5.06 9.77
N GLY A 64 -10.62 5.77 9.60
CA GLY A 64 -9.36 5.41 10.26
C GLY A 64 -9.50 5.25 11.79
N GLY A 65 -10.18 6.20 12.45
CA GLY A 65 -10.48 6.11 13.88
C GLY A 65 -11.39 4.93 14.24
N GLN A 66 -12.36 4.58 13.39
CA GLN A 66 -13.18 3.37 13.60
C GLN A 66 -12.36 2.09 13.44
N LYS A 67 -11.39 2.03 12.52
CA LYS A 67 -10.47 0.87 12.38
C LYS A 67 -9.62 0.63 13.63
N LYS A 68 -9.21 1.70 14.30
CA LYS A 68 -8.46 1.61 15.57
C LYS A 68 -9.33 1.07 16.70
N ARG A 69 -10.52 1.62 16.88
CA ARG A 69 -11.50 1.10 17.85
C ARG A 69 -11.85 -0.36 17.57
N LEU A 70 -12.00 -0.75 16.31
CA LEU A 70 -12.23 -2.14 15.93
C LEU A 70 -11.07 -3.06 16.34
N THR A 71 -9.82 -2.60 16.19
CA THR A 71 -8.64 -3.36 16.63
C THR A 71 -8.63 -3.57 18.14
N THR A 72 -8.97 -2.54 18.89
CA THR A 72 -9.13 -2.59 20.34
C THR A 72 -10.27 -3.54 20.74
N GLY A 73 -11.41 -3.46 20.06
CA GLY A 73 -12.56 -4.36 20.27
C GLY A 73 -12.28 -5.83 19.94
N GLU A 74 -11.46 -6.10 18.91
CA GLU A 74 -11.01 -7.46 18.55
C GLU A 74 -10.29 -8.14 19.73
N ILE A 75 -9.54 -7.39 20.53
CA ILE A 75 -8.77 -7.90 21.67
C ILE A 75 -9.68 -8.06 22.91
N ILE A 76 -10.57 -7.09 23.19
CA ILE A 76 -11.46 -7.10 24.37
C ILE A 76 -12.58 -8.15 24.27
N CYS A 77 -12.99 -8.54 23.06
CA CYS A 77 -14.00 -9.59 22.90
C CYS A 77 -13.57 -10.94 23.51
N GLY A 78 -12.27 -11.15 23.75
CA GLY A 78 -11.74 -12.31 24.46
C GLY A 78 -11.81 -12.16 25.98
N SER A 79 -11.69 -13.28 26.71
CA SER A 79 -11.68 -13.28 28.19
C SER A 79 -10.30 -12.90 28.78
N THR A 80 -9.60 -11.93 28.18
CA THR A 80 -8.26 -11.51 28.61
C THR A 80 -8.34 -10.63 29.86
N LYS A 81 -7.59 -11.01 30.90
CA LYS A 81 -7.50 -10.27 32.17
C LYS A 81 -6.39 -9.22 32.16
N VAL A 82 -5.33 -9.43 31.37
CA VAL A 82 -4.22 -8.48 31.22
C VAL A 82 -4.21 -7.95 29.79
N LEU A 83 -4.22 -6.63 29.65
CA LEU A 83 -4.27 -5.93 28.37
C LEU A 83 -3.02 -5.05 28.24
N PHE A 84 -2.25 -5.25 27.18
CA PHE A 84 -1.17 -4.35 26.79
C PHE A 84 -1.62 -3.61 25.53
N MET A 85 -1.80 -2.30 25.65
CA MET A 85 -2.38 -1.45 24.63
C MET A 85 -1.39 -0.36 24.26
N ASP A 86 -0.88 -0.44 23.04
CA ASP A 86 0.11 0.51 22.53
C ASP A 86 -0.56 1.50 21.57
N ASP A 87 -0.41 2.81 21.83
CA ASP A 87 -0.85 3.93 21.00
C ASP A 87 -2.30 3.84 20.48
N ILE A 88 -3.24 3.48 21.37
CA ILE A 88 -4.66 3.31 21.00
C ILE A 88 -5.35 4.63 20.64
N SER A 89 -4.80 5.78 21.04
CA SER A 89 -5.36 7.12 20.82
C SER A 89 -4.96 7.77 19.50
N THR A 90 -3.89 7.34 18.84
CA THR A 90 -3.34 8.09 17.69
C THR A 90 -4.36 8.18 16.56
N GLY A 91 -4.78 9.38 16.13
CA GLY A 91 -5.79 9.55 15.08
C GLY A 91 -7.24 9.32 15.54
N LEU A 92 -7.49 9.25 16.85
CA LEU A 92 -8.79 9.49 17.47
C LEU A 92 -8.87 10.95 17.94
N ASP A 93 -10.08 11.50 17.97
CA ASP A 93 -10.36 12.77 18.64
C ASP A 93 -10.30 12.61 20.17
N SER A 94 -10.11 13.70 20.90
CA SER A 94 -9.95 13.68 22.37
C SER A 94 -11.20 13.14 23.07
N SER A 95 -12.39 13.45 22.54
CA SER A 95 -13.65 12.99 23.13
C SER A 95 -13.85 11.49 22.97
N THR A 96 -13.57 10.94 21.79
CA THR A 96 -13.58 9.49 21.56
C THR A 96 -12.49 8.79 22.36
N THR A 97 -11.30 9.39 22.47
CA THR A 97 -10.21 8.85 23.29
C THR A 97 -10.62 8.75 24.76
N PHE A 98 -11.18 9.82 25.32
CA PHE A 98 -11.72 9.83 26.67
C PHE A 98 -12.79 8.75 26.86
N GLN A 99 -13.74 8.63 25.93
CA GLN A 99 -14.78 7.58 25.99
C GLN A 99 -14.19 6.16 25.97
N VAL A 100 -13.21 5.90 25.10
CA VAL A 100 -12.55 4.60 25.01
C VAL A 100 -11.76 4.30 26.29
N VAL A 101 -10.97 5.24 26.80
CA VAL A 101 -10.19 5.05 28.03
C VAL A 101 -11.10 4.91 29.25
N ASN A 102 -12.17 5.69 29.34
CA ASN A 102 -13.17 5.57 30.40
C ASN A 102 -13.86 4.20 30.36
N SER A 103 -14.17 3.72 29.16
CA SER A 103 -14.71 2.37 28.97
C SER A 103 -13.71 1.28 29.39
N MET A 104 -12.41 1.48 29.13
CA MET A 104 -11.36 0.58 29.60
C MET A 104 -11.24 0.58 31.12
N LYS A 105 -11.28 1.77 31.74
CA LYS A 105 -11.28 1.91 33.19
C LYS A 105 -12.44 1.13 33.80
N GLN A 106 -13.64 1.31 33.28
CA GLN A 106 -14.82 0.55 33.70
C GLN A 106 -14.64 -0.96 33.49
N TYR A 107 -14.13 -1.38 32.33
CA TYR A 107 -13.83 -2.78 32.04
C TYR A 107 -12.85 -3.38 33.06
N VAL A 108 -11.77 -2.66 33.37
CA VAL A 108 -10.73 -3.08 34.32
C VAL A 108 -11.29 -3.23 35.73
N HIS A 109 -12.06 -2.26 36.23
CA HIS A 109 -12.64 -2.34 37.57
C HIS A 109 -13.78 -3.36 37.69
N ILE A 110 -14.66 -3.47 36.68
CA ILE A 110 -15.81 -4.40 36.72
C ILE A 110 -15.33 -5.85 36.60
N LEU A 111 -14.37 -6.12 35.70
CA LEU A 111 -13.91 -7.48 35.44
C LEU A 111 -12.66 -7.85 36.22
N ASN A 112 -12.18 -7.00 37.14
CA ASN A 112 -10.91 -7.17 37.87
C ASN A 112 -9.75 -7.53 36.91
N GLY A 113 -9.57 -6.70 35.88
CA GLY A 113 -8.48 -6.81 34.91
C GLY A 113 -7.27 -5.95 35.29
N THR A 114 -6.24 -5.98 34.45
CA THR A 114 -5.09 -5.06 34.49
C THR A 114 -4.85 -4.58 33.06
N ALA A 115 -4.80 -3.26 32.85
CA ALA A 115 -4.50 -2.69 31.55
C ALA A 115 -3.29 -1.77 31.65
N ILE A 116 -2.29 -2.00 30.82
CA ILE A 116 -1.18 -1.07 30.59
C ILE A 116 -1.44 -0.42 29.24
N ILE A 117 -1.66 0.89 29.25
CA ILE A 117 -2.01 1.66 28.06
C ILE A 117 -0.93 2.71 27.85
N SER A 118 -0.25 2.66 26.70
CA SER A 118 0.55 3.77 26.20
C SER A 118 -0.37 4.77 25.49
N LEU A 119 -0.29 6.04 25.89
CA LEU A 119 -1.00 7.13 25.23
C LEU A 119 -0.01 8.23 24.87
N LEU A 120 -0.15 8.74 23.65
CA LEU A 120 0.55 9.94 23.20
C LEU A 120 -0.24 11.16 23.68
N GLN A 121 0.27 11.84 24.71
CA GLN A 121 -0.25 13.12 25.24
C GLN A 121 -1.78 13.12 25.46
N PRO A 122 -2.26 12.36 26.46
CA PRO A 122 -3.66 12.41 26.84
C PRO A 122 -4.06 13.83 27.25
N ALA A 123 -5.26 14.24 26.85
CA ALA A 123 -5.89 15.43 27.41
C ALA A 123 -5.98 15.31 28.95
N PRO A 124 -5.95 16.41 29.71
CA PRO A 124 -5.97 16.37 31.17
C PRO A 124 -7.07 15.47 31.73
N GLU A 125 -8.27 15.53 31.16
CA GLU A 125 -9.42 14.72 31.58
C GLU A 125 -9.19 13.23 31.32
N THR A 126 -8.46 12.87 30.26
CA THR A 126 -8.10 11.49 29.95
C THR A 126 -6.96 11.00 30.85
N PHE A 127 -6.00 11.88 31.17
CA PHE A 127 -4.91 11.58 32.08
C PHE A 127 -5.41 11.24 33.48
N GLU A 128 -6.42 11.97 33.97
CA GLU A 128 -7.06 11.75 35.27
C GLU A 128 -7.82 10.42 35.38
N LEU A 129 -8.11 9.74 34.25
CA LEU A 129 -8.73 8.42 34.29
C LEU A 129 -7.78 7.34 34.78
N PHE A 130 -6.46 7.53 34.68
CA PHE A 130 -5.46 6.53 35.06
C PHE A 130 -5.22 6.50 36.57
N ASP A 131 -5.10 5.28 37.10
CA ASP A 131 -4.76 5.08 38.51
C ASP A 131 -3.25 5.32 38.74
N ASP A 132 -2.40 4.70 37.91
CA ASP A 132 -0.95 4.79 37.96
C ASP A 132 -0.34 5.26 36.62
N ILE A 133 0.84 5.88 36.69
CA ILE A 133 1.64 6.30 35.55
C ILE A 133 3.02 5.63 35.58
N ILE A 134 3.53 5.25 34.40
CA ILE A 134 4.91 4.81 34.19
C ILE A 134 5.56 5.81 33.24
N LEU A 135 6.56 6.55 33.73
CA LEU A 135 7.35 7.48 32.93
C LEU A 135 8.70 6.86 32.58
N LEU A 136 8.92 6.64 31.29
CA LEU A 136 10.15 6.05 30.75
C LEU A 136 10.92 7.07 29.91
N SER A 137 12.21 7.24 30.17
CA SER A 137 13.11 8.08 29.37
C SER A 137 14.48 7.40 29.25
N GLU A 138 15.12 7.48 28.08
CA GLU A 138 16.44 6.86 27.79
C GLU A 138 16.58 5.38 28.23
N GLY A 139 15.48 4.62 28.23
CA GLY A 139 15.46 3.22 28.66
C GLY A 139 15.37 2.99 30.17
N GLN A 140 15.21 4.05 30.98
CA GLN A 140 15.09 4.01 32.43
C GLN A 140 13.70 4.46 32.89
N ILE A 141 13.21 3.87 33.99
CA ILE A 141 11.99 4.31 34.66
C ILE A 141 12.34 5.53 35.52
N VAL A 142 11.82 6.69 35.13
CA VAL A 142 11.97 7.95 35.86
C VAL A 142 10.97 8.02 37.02
N TYR A 143 9.76 7.51 36.82
CA TYR A 143 8.72 7.46 37.84
C TYR A 143 7.73 6.32 37.56
N GLN A 144 7.30 5.63 38.60
CA GLN A 144 6.21 4.63 38.54
C GLN A 144 5.35 4.72 39.79
N GLY A 145 4.06 5.05 39.66
CA GLY A 145 3.14 5.11 40.80
C GLY A 145 1.90 5.97 40.53
N PRO A 146 1.18 6.38 41.59
CA PRO A 146 -0.09 7.08 41.47
C PRO A 146 0.01 8.41 40.72
N CYS A 147 -0.94 8.68 39.83
CA CYS A 147 -0.92 9.90 39.00
C CYS A 147 -0.91 11.20 39.83
N GLN A 148 -1.46 11.20 41.04
CA GLN A 148 -1.53 12.41 41.88
C GLN A 148 -0.16 12.80 42.49
N GLN A 149 0.75 11.85 42.66
CA GLN A 149 2.03 12.06 43.35
C GLN A 149 3.19 12.35 42.38
N VAL A 150 2.94 12.33 41.08
CA VAL A 150 3.98 12.57 40.07
C VAL A 150 4.51 14.00 40.09
N LEU A 151 3.64 14.99 40.32
CA LEU A 151 4.03 16.40 40.40
C LEU A 151 4.90 16.67 41.62
N GLU A 152 4.57 16.08 42.77
CA GLU A 152 5.35 16.18 44.01
C GLU A 152 6.79 15.67 43.82
N PHE A 153 6.98 14.59 43.05
CA PHE A 153 8.30 14.06 42.72
C PHE A 153 9.14 15.05 41.90
N PHE A 154 8.57 15.69 40.88
CA PHE A 154 9.32 16.66 40.08
C PHE A 154 9.56 17.98 40.83
N GLU A 155 8.64 18.39 41.69
CA GLU A 155 8.83 19.54 42.60
C GLU A 155 9.96 19.27 43.60
N PHE A 156 10.06 18.05 44.13
CA PHE A 156 11.20 17.60 44.96
C PHE A 156 12.55 17.72 44.22
N MET A 157 12.56 17.55 42.90
CA MET A 157 13.75 17.71 42.04
C MET A 157 13.99 19.15 41.57
N GLY A 158 13.17 20.13 41.99
CA GLY A 158 13.33 21.55 41.66
C GLY A 158 12.57 22.02 40.41
N PHE A 159 11.68 21.19 39.85
CA PHE A 159 10.89 21.51 38.66
C PHE A 159 9.41 21.69 38.99
N LYS A 160 8.78 22.75 38.47
CA LYS A 160 7.36 23.04 38.72
C LYS A 160 6.56 23.09 37.41
N CYS A 161 5.41 22.41 37.41
CA CYS A 161 4.48 22.45 36.29
C CYS A 161 3.76 23.82 36.24
N PRO A 162 3.72 24.51 35.08
CA PRO A 162 2.94 25.73 34.91
C PRO A 162 1.42 25.49 34.98
N GLU A 163 0.66 26.45 35.52
CA GLU A 163 -0.80 26.31 35.76
C GLU A 163 -1.64 26.04 34.50
N ARG A 164 -1.20 26.47 33.32
CA ARG A 164 -1.94 26.29 32.04
C ARG A 164 -1.34 25.23 31.13
N LYS A 165 -0.42 24.41 31.66
CA LYS A 165 0.17 23.30 30.93
C LYS A 165 -0.41 21.98 31.40
N GLY A 166 -0.73 21.09 30.46
CA GLY A 166 -1.16 19.74 30.79
C GLY A 166 -0.05 18.96 31.51
N VAL A 167 -0.41 18.23 32.57
CA VAL A 167 0.56 17.41 33.33
C VAL A 167 1.28 16.42 32.41
N ALA A 168 0.54 15.75 31.51
CA ALA A 168 1.13 14.80 30.57
C ALA A 168 2.17 15.46 29.63
N ASP A 169 1.93 16.68 29.16
CA ASP A 169 2.86 17.44 28.32
C ASP A 169 4.12 17.82 29.10
N TYR A 170 3.93 18.32 30.32
CA TYR A 170 5.02 18.66 31.23
C TYR A 170 5.96 17.47 31.49
N LEU A 171 5.41 16.28 31.77
CA LEU A 171 6.19 15.08 32.07
C LEU A 171 7.05 14.60 30.89
N GLN A 172 6.59 14.80 29.66
CA GLN A 172 7.37 14.47 28.47
C GLN A 172 8.50 15.48 28.20
N GLU A 173 8.30 16.75 28.54
CA GLU A 173 9.28 17.81 28.27
C GLU A 173 10.31 18.00 29.40
N VAL A 174 9.95 17.76 30.66
CA VAL A 174 10.85 17.97 31.81
C VAL A 174 12.10 17.06 31.77
N THR A 175 12.03 15.93 31.05
CA THR A 175 13.17 15.04 30.83
C THR A 175 14.00 15.38 29.58
N SER A 176 13.59 16.37 28.79
CA SER A 176 14.23 16.76 27.52
C SER A 176 15.30 17.83 27.76
N ARG A 177 16.50 17.63 27.18
CA ARG A 177 17.61 18.60 27.28
C ARG A 177 17.29 20.00 26.75
N LYS A 178 16.43 20.12 25.74
CA LYS A 178 16.08 21.42 25.13
C LYS A 178 15.01 22.18 25.92
N ASP A 179 14.15 21.45 26.62
CA ASP A 179 12.89 21.98 27.17
C ASP A 179 12.94 22.06 28.71
N GLN A 180 13.78 21.25 29.38
CA GLN A 180 13.85 21.17 30.84
C GLN A 180 14.12 22.53 31.53
N GLN A 181 14.89 23.43 30.89
CA GLN A 181 15.24 24.73 31.47
C GLN A 181 14.00 25.60 31.78
N GLN A 182 12.94 25.50 30.98
CA GLN A 182 11.76 26.35 31.13
C GLN A 182 10.92 26.04 32.38
N TYR A 183 11.16 24.88 33.00
CA TYR A 183 10.42 24.38 34.16
C TYR A 183 11.15 24.54 35.49
N TRP A 184 12.35 25.12 35.46
CA TRP A 184 13.16 25.31 36.65
C TRP A 184 12.50 26.29 37.62
N ALA A 185 12.14 25.83 38.82
CA ALA A 185 11.39 26.61 39.79
C ALA A 185 12.30 27.45 40.71
N GLU A 186 13.52 26.99 40.97
CA GLU A 186 14.47 27.63 41.86
C GLU A 186 15.21 28.79 41.16
N LYS A 187 14.56 29.94 41.04
CA LYS A 187 15.14 31.15 40.40
C LYS A 187 16.46 31.62 41.04
N ASP A 188 16.72 31.24 42.28
CA ASP A 188 17.92 31.61 43.04
C ASP A 188 19.14 30.72 42.72
N LYS A 189 18.95 29.59 42.02
CA LYS A 189 20.05 28.71 41.59
C LYS A 189 20.16 28.69 40.06
N PRO A 190 21.39 28.71 39.50
CA PRO A 190 21.58 28.57 38.07
C PRO A 190 21.15 27.17 37.62
N TYR A 191 20.33 27.12 36.58
CA TYR A 191 19.87 25.87 35.99
C TYR A 191 21.06 25.04 35.49
N THR A 192 21.09 23.78 35.88
CA THR A 192 21.99 22.75 35.34
C THR A 192 21.14 21.59 34.86
N TYR A 193 21.45 21.04 33.69
CA TYR A 193 20.71 19.92 33.13
C TYR A 193 20.79 18.69 34.06
N VAL A 194 19.63 18.24 34.53
CA VAL A 194 19.49 17.02 35.34
C VAL A 194 19.31 15.84 34.40
N THR A 195 20.22 14.88 34.49
CA THR A 195 20.23 13.71 33.61
C THR A 195 19.12 12.73 33.98
N VAL A 196 18.70 11.91 33.01
CA VAL A 196 17.67 10.88 33.24
C VAL A 196 18.11 9.89 34.33
N ALA A 197 19.40 9.55 34.38
CA ALA A 197 19.97 8.70 35.43
C ALA A 197 19.80 9.28 36.84
N GLN A 198 19.96 10.60 37.00
CA GLN A 198 19.76 11.28 38.27
C GLN A 198 18.29 11.24 38.70
N PHE A 199 17.35 11.43 37.77
CA PHE A 199 15.93 11.27 38.07
C PHE A 199 15.59 9.84 38.50
N ALA A 200 16.10 8.83 37.78
CA ALA A 200 15.86 7.43 38.10
C ALA A 200 16.45 7.02 39.47
N GLU A 201 17.60 7.58 39.85
CA GLU A 201 18.19 7.38 41.17
C GLU A 201 17.37 8.08 42.27
N ALA A 202 16.95 9.32 42.04
CA ALA A 202 16.10 10.06 42.96
C ALA A 202 14.73 9.39 43.18
N PHE A 203 14.17 8.75 42.16
CA PHE A 203 12.91 8.01 42.31
C PHE A 203 13.04 6.84 43.28
N LYS A 204 14.18 6.14 43.33
CA LYS A 204 14.41 5.03 44.28
C LYS A 204 14.42 5.50 45.74
N SER A 205 14.85 6.73 45.99
CA SER A 205 14.85 7.33 47.33
C SER A 205 13.53 8.04 47.67
N PHE A 206 12.73 8.39 46.66
CA PHE A 206 11.39 8.96 46.84
C PHE A 206 10.45 7.96 47.52
N ASN A 207 9.51 8.47 48.33
CA ASN A 207 8.58 7.67 49.14
C ASN A 207 7.81 6.61 48.33
N VAL A 208 7.35 6.95 47.11
CA VAL A 208 6.64 6.06 46.18
C VAL A 208 7.56 4.95 45.69
N GLY A 209 8.75 5.28 45.21
CA GLY A 209 9.71 4.29 44.70
C GLY A 209 10.19 3.34 45.79
N ARG A 210 10.38 3.82 47.02
CA ARG A 210 10.71 2.99 48.17
C ARG A 210 9.59 2.01 48.51
N LYS A 211 8.34 2.49 48.58
CA LYS A 211 7.17 1.65 48.88
C LYS A 211 6.96 0.59 47.80
N LEU A 212 7.07 0.96 46.52
CA LEU A 212 7.01 0.04 45.40
C LEU A 212 8.11 -1.02 45.50
N GLY A 213 9.33 -0.62 45.85
CA GLY A 213 10.45 -1.53 46.09
C GLY A 213 10.19 -2.52 47.24
N GLU A 214 9.60 -2.05 48.34
CA GLU A 214 9.18 -2.89 49.47
C GLU A 214 8.07 -3.88 49.05
N GLU A 215 7.04 -3.44 48.34
CA GLU A 215 5.96 -4.31 47.84
C GLU A 215 6.47 -5.38 46.87
N LEU A 216 7.36 -5.01 45.94
CA LEU A 216 7.99 -5.96 45.01
C LEU A 216 8.96 -6.92 45.69
N SER A 217 9.51 -6.56 46.86
CA SER A 217 10.40 -7.42 47.64
C SER A 217 9.66 -8.54 48.39
N VAL A 218 8.34 -8.42 48.57
CA VAL A 218 7.52 -9.46 49.20
C VAL A 218 7.35 -10.63 48.22
N PRO A 219 7.83 -11.84 48.54
CA PRO A 219 7.72 -12.98 47.65
C PRO A 219 6.26 -13.42 47.48
N PHE A 220 5.84 -13.63 46.22
CA PHE A 220 4.49 -14.07 45.89
C PHE A 220 4.18 -15.48 46.40
N GLU A 221 3.17 -15.61 47.28
CA GLU A 221 2.72 -16.90 47.82
C GLU A 221 1.86 -17.69 46.80
N LYS A 222 2.48 -18.65 46.11
CA LYS A 222 1.81 -19.51 45.11
C LYS A 222 0.61 -20.31 45.67
N SER A 223 0.56 -20.56 46.99
CA SER A 223 -0.49 -21.33 47.67
C SER A 223 -1.85 -20.62 47.75
N LYS A 224 -1.89 -19.29 47.66
CA LYS A 224 -3.13 -18.49 47.66
C LYS A 224 -3.79 -18.36 46.29
N CYS A 225 -3.14 -18.87 45.23
CA CYS A 225 -3.61 -18.70 43.87
C CYS A 225 -4.56 -19.84 43.46
N HIS A 226 -5.73 -19.50 42.94
CA HIS A 226 -6.67 -20.51 42.46
C HIS A 226 -6.04 -21.26 41.26
N PRO A 227 -6.08 -22.61 41.20
CA PRO A 227 -5.38 -23.40 40.17
C PRO A 227 -5.77 -23.06 38.71
N ALA A 228 -6.92 -22.41 38.51
CA ALA A 228 -7.40 -21.95 37.21
C ALA A 228 -6.85 -20.58 36.75
N VAL A 229 -6.09 -19.85 37.58
CA VAL A 229 -5.59 -18.50 37.28
C VAL A 229 -4.48 -18.52 36.21
N LEU A 230 -3.68 -19.59 36.18
CA LEU A 230 -2.68 -19.82 35.13
C LEU A 230 -3.26 -20.80 34.10
N VAL A 231 -3.84 -20.26 33.03
CA VAL A 231 -4.36 -21.07 31.93
C VAL A 231 -3.19 -21.87 31.31
N THR A 232 -3.20 -23.19 31.49
CA THR A 232 -2.14 -24.09 30.98
C THR A 232 -2.29 -24.43 29.48
N LYS A 233 -3.44 -24.09 28.89
CA LYS A 233 -3.75 -24.38 27.48
C LYS A 233 -3.42 -23.19 26.61
N LYS A 234 -2.72 -23.45 25.49
CA LYS A 234 -2.31 -22.43 24.52
C LYS A 234 -3.47 -21.68 23.85
N TYR A 235 -4.64 -22.32 23.70
CA TYR A 235 -5.83 -21.74 23.08
C TYR A 235 -7.04 -21.81 24.03
N GLY A 236 -7.89 -20.77 24.01
CA GLY A 236 -9.03 -20.64 24.92
C GLY A 236 -10.21 -21.58 24.64
N ILE A 237 -10.34 -22.08 23.41
CA ILE A 237 -11.43 -22.99 22.98
C ILE A 237 -10.88 -24.27 22.34
N GLY A 238 -11.71 -25.31 22.24
CA GLY A 238 -11.31 -26.59 21.65
C GLY A 238 -11.05 -26.51 20.14
N TYR A 239 -10.12 -27.31 19.62
CA TYR A 239 -9.70 -27.29 18.21
C TYR A 239 -10.86 -27.43 17.21
N LYS A 240 -11.90 -28.21 17.53
CA LYS A 240 -13.10 -28.36 16.67
C LYS A 240 -13.87 -27.05 16.50
N GLN A 241 -13.99 -26.26 17.57
CA GLN A 241 -14.67 -24.97 17.55
C GLN A 241 -13.82 -23.92 16.81
N ILE A 242 -12.50 -23.93 17.02
CA ILE A 242 -11.57 -23.06 16.28
C ILE A 242 -11.70 -23.30 14.77
N TRP A 243 -11.67 -24.58 14.35
CA TRP A 243 -11.80 -24.95 12.95
C TRP A 243 -13.14 -24.50 12.38
N LYS A 244 -14.26 -24.71 13.10
CA LYS A 244 -15.59 -24.24 12.69
C LYS A 244 -15.63 -22.72 12.53
N ALA A 245 -15.11 -21.96 13.49
CA ALA A 245 -15.07 -20.49 13.41
C ALA A 245 -14.24 -19.99 12.22
N CYS A 246 -13.07 -20.61 11.97
CA CYS A 246 -12.25 -20.28 10.80
C CYS A 246 -12.95 -20.63 9.49
N PHE A 247 -13.71 -21.74 9.47
CA PHE A 247 -14.50 -22.16 8.31
C PHE A 247 -15.64 -21.19 8.00
N ASP A 248 -16.44 -20.83 9.01
CA ASP A 248 -17.54 -19.87 8.87
C ASP A 248 -17.02 -18.49 8.42
N ARG A 249 -15.85 -18.08 8.94
CA ARG A 249 -15.18 -16.86 8.51
C ARG A 249 -14.77 -16.88 7.04
N GLU A 250 -14.17 -17.97 6.56
CA GLU A 250 -13.73 -18.05 5.17
C GLU A 250 -14.94 -18.08 4.20
N VAL A 251 -16.03 -18.76 4.57
CA VAL A 251 -17.30 -18.71 3.82
C VAL A 251 -17.84 -17.27 3.74
N LEU A 252 -17.81 -16.53 4.85
CA LEU A 252 -18.26 -15.14 4.90
C LEU A 252 -17.40 -14.23 4.00
N LEU A 253 -16.07 -14.39 4.05
CA LEU A 253 -15.13 -13.63 3.21
C LEU A 253 -15.36 -13.91 1.72
N MET A 254 -15.56 -15.18 1.36
CA MET A 254 -15.84 -15.57 -0.01
C MET A 254 -17.17 -14.99 -0.53
N LYS A 255 -18.23 -15.00 0.30
CA LYS A 255 -19.51 -14.35 -0.04
C LYS A 255 -19.36 -12.83 -0.20
N ARG A 256 -18.56 -12.17 0.63
CA ARG A 256 -18.33 -10.71 0.55
C ARG A 256 -17.52 -10.32 -0.69
N ASN A 257 -16.62 -11.20 -1.15
CA ASN A 257 -15.80 -11.01 -2.35
C ASN A 257 -16.38 -11.71 -3.60
N VAL A 258 -17.70 -11.97 -3.63
CA VAL A 258 -18.34 -12.70 -4.72
C VAL A 258 -18.11 -12.05 -6.09
N PHE A 259 -17.99 -10.72 -6.15
CA PHE A 259 -17.71 -9.99 -7.39
C PHE A 259 -16.43 -10.46 -8.09
N VAL A 260 -15.33 -10.64 -7.35
CA VAL A 260 -14.05 -11.10 -7.91
C VAL A 260 -14.19 -12.52 -8.47
N HIS A 261 -14.91 -13.39 -7.75
CA HIS A 261 -15.17 -14.76 -8.19
C HIS A 261 -16.10 -14.82 -9.42
N ILE A 262 -17.15 -14.00 -9.46
CA ILE A 262 -18.06 -13.90 -10.62
C ILE A 262 -17.29 -13.41 -11.85
N PHE A 263 -16.51 -12.34 -11.71
CA PHE A 263 -15.73 -11.80 -12.81
C PHE A 263 -14.74 -12.82 -13.35
N LYS A 264 -14.08 -13.59 -12.47
CA LYS A 264 -13.18 -14.68 -12.84
C LYS A 264 -13.92 -15.81 -13.59
N LEU A 265 -15.11 -16.20 -13.14
CA LEU A 265 -15.94 -17.20 -13.84
C LEU A 265 -16.34 -16.70 -15.23
N MET A 266 -16.73 -15.43 -15.35
CA MET A 266 -17.03 -14.81 -16.66
C MET A 266 -15.81 -14.79 -17.58
N GLN A 267 -14.62 -14.50 -17.05
CA GLN A 267 -13.37 -14.53 -17.81
C GLN A 267 -13.06 -15.96 -18.33
N ILE A 268 -13.13 -16.97 -17.47
CA ILE A 268 -12.90 -18.37 -17.87
C ILE A 268 -13.92 -18.80 -18.92
N PHE A 269 -15.19 -18.43 -18.73
CA PHE A 269 -16.25 -18.71 -19.70
C PHE A 269 -15.96 -18.05 -21.05
N LEU A 270 -15.59 -16.77 -21.07
CA LEU A 270 -15.23 -16.06 -22.30
C LEU A 270 -14.05 -16.73 -23.04
N ILE A 271 -12.97 -17.07 -22.32
CA ILE A 271 -11.82 -17.75 -22.92
C ILE A 271 -12.21 -19.16 -23.40
N SER A 272 -13.09 -19.86 -22.67
CA SER A 272 -13.62 -21.16 -23.07
C SER A 272 -14.43 -21.08 -24.37
N VAL A 273 -15.30 -20.07 -24.50
CA VAL A 273 -16.07 -19.82 -25.74
C VAL A 273 -15.15 -19.47 -26.91
N ILE A 274 -14.13 -18.64 -26.69
CA ILE A 274 -13.13 -18.32 -27.72
C ILE A 274 -12.40 -19.61 -28.14
N SER A 275 -11.89 -20.39 -27.18
CA SER A 275 -11.21 -21.66 -27.45
C SER A 275 -12.13 -22.65 -28.18
N MET A 276 -13.39 -22.75 -27.77
CA MET A 276 -14.42 -23.59 -28.40
C MET A 276 -14.64 -23.20 -29.87
N SER A 277 -14.74 -21.91 -30.15
CA SER A 277 -14.93 -21.39 -31.52
C SER A 277 -13.67 -21.46 -32.40
N LEU A 278 -12.50 -21.62 -31.78
CA LEU A 278 -11.22 -21.75 -32.47
C LEU A 278 -10.96 -23.20 -32.90
N PHE A 279 -11.17 -24.15 -32.00
CA PHE A 279 -11.01 -25.58 -32.28
C PHE A 279 -12.31 -26.20 -32.77
N PHE A 280 -13.06 -25.53 -33.65
CA PHE A 280 -14.38 -26.00 -34.04
C PHE A 280 -14.29 -27.30 -34.86
N ARG A 281 -15.06 -28.33 -34.48
CA ARG A 281 -14.98 -29.69 -35.06
C ARG A 281 -14.97 -29.79 -36.60
N THR A 282 -15.58 -28.84 -37.32
CA THR A 282 -15.63 -28.89 -38.79
C THR A 282 -14.28 -28.60 -39.43
N GLU A 283 -13.35 -27.99 -38.70
CA GLU A 283 -11.98 -27.66 -39.14
C GLU A 283 -10.94 -28.62 -38.52
N MET A 284 -11.37 -29.67 -37.82
CA MET A 284 -10.52 -30.56 -37.01
C MET A 284 -10.69 -32.05 -37.39
N PRO A 285 -10.15 -32.52 -38.54
CA PRO A 285 -10.22 -33.92 -38.96
C PRO A 285 -9.34 -34.87 -38.10
N HIS A 286 -9.57 -36.19 -38.18
CA HIS A 286 -8.89 -37.22 -37.38
C HIS A 286 -7.93 -38.11 -38.20
N ASP A 287 -7.50 -37.62 -39.38
CA ASP A 287 -6.96 -38.49 -40.44
C ASP A 287 -5.42 -38.50 -40.50
N SER A 288 -4.74 -37.51 -39.90
CA SER A 288 -3.28 -37.35 -40.00
C SER A 288 -2.59 -37.10 -38.66
N ILE A 289 -1.27 -37.35 -38.63
CA ILE A 289 -0.39 -37.02 -37.50
C ILE A 289 -0.41 -35.51 -37.21
N ASN A 290 -0.49 -34.68 -38.26
CA ASN A 290 -0.57 -33.22 -38.13
C ASN A 290 -1.87 -32.77 -37.45
N ASP A 291 -2.99 -33.43 -37.74
CA ASP A 291 -4.25 -33.11 -37.07
C ASP A 291 -4.22 -33.56 -35.60
N GLY A 292 -3.58 -34.70 -35.31
CA GLY A 292 -3.27 -35.15 -33.95
C GLY A 292 -2.52 -34.10 -33.12
N GLN A 293 -1.58 -33.37 -33.73
CA GLN A 293 -0.85 -32.29 -33.06
C GLN A 293 -1.76 -31.13 -32.65
N ILE A 294 -2.77 -30.78 -33.47
CA ILE A 294 -3.71 -29.69 -33.15
C ILE A 294 -4.62 -30.11 -31.98
N TYR A 295 -5.09 -31.36 -31.95
CA TYR A 295 -5.84 -31.90 -30.80
C TYR A 295 -4.99 -31.94 -29.52
N MET A 296 -3.70 -32.30 -29.62
CA MET A 296 -2.76 -32.24 -28.50
C MET A 296 -2.57 -30.79 -28.01
N GLY A 297 -2.46 -29.84 -28.94
CA GLY A 297 -2.41 -28.40 -28.64
C GLY A 297 -3.65 -27.90 -27.91
N ALA A 298 -4.84 -28.38 -28.28
CA ALA A 298 -6.09 -28.04 -27.59
C ALA A 298 -6.13 -28.58 -26.14
N LEU A 299 -5.68 -29.83 -25.92
CA LEU A 299 -5.57 -30.43 -24.58
C LEU A 299 -4.54 -29.70 -23.72
N PHE A 300 -3.38 -29.37 -24.31
CA PHE A 300 -2.34 -28.57 -23.69
C PHE A 300 -2.88 -27.19 -23.28
N ASN A 301 -3.58 -26.49 -24.17
CA ASN A 301 -4.17 -25.20 -23.88
C ASN A 301 -5.15 -25.27 -22.69
N ALA A 302 -6.00 -26.30 -22.65
CA ALA A 302 -6.93 -26.50 -21.52
C ALA A 302 -6.17 -26.68 -20.20
N LEU A 303 -5.09 -27.48 -20.18
CA LEU A 303 -4.26 -27.67 -19.00
C LEU A 303 -3.56 -26.38 -18.57
N VAL A 304 -3.01 -25.64 -19.53
CA VAL A 304 -2.32 -24.36 -19.31
C VAL A 304 -3.27 -23.33 -18.71
N VAL A 305 -4.49 -23.17 -19.26
CA VAL A 305 -5.49 -22.24 -18.70
C VAL A 305 -5.80 -22.60 -17.25
N CYS A 306 -6.00 -23.88 -16.93
CA CYS A 306 -6.21 -24.33 -15.54
C CYS A 306 -5.02 -24.04 -14.62
N MET A 307 -3.78 -24.20 -15.10
CA MET A 307 -2.57 -23.94 -14.31
C MET A 307 -2.35 -22.43 -14.06
N PHE A 308 -2.48 -21.61 -15.10
CA PHE A 308 -2.33 -20.16 -15.01
C PHE A 308 -3.42 -19.52 -14.14
N ASN A 309 -4.62 -20.09 -14.15
CA ASN A 309 -5.72 -19.66 -13.29
C ASN A 309 -5.37 -19.70 -11.80
N GLY A 310 -4.51 -20.63 -11.39
CA GLY A 310 -3.99 -20.72 -10.02
C GLY A 310 -3.15 -19.51 -9.59
N MET A 311 -2.51 -18.78 -10.51
CA MET A 311 -1.68 -17.61 -10.17
C MET A 311 -2.48 -16.49 -9.48
N SER A 312 -3.80 -16.42 -9.73
CA SER A 312 -4.69 -15.45 -9.09
C SER A 312 -4.74 -15.60 -7.55
N GLU A 313 -4.42 -16.78 -7.00
CA GLU A 313 -4.39 -17.03 -5.55
C GLU A 313 -3.20 -16.38 -4.85
N LEU A 314 -2.11 -16.10 -5.59
CA LEU A 314 -0.87 -15.54 -5.06
C LEU A 314 -1.10 -14.15 -4.45
N PRO A 315 -1.59 -13.12 -5.18
CA PRO A 315 -1.83 -11.80 -4.60
C PRO A 315 -2.90 -11.81 -3.50
N LEU A 316 -3.94 -12.65 -3.64
CA LEU A 316 -5.02 -12.79 -2.64
C LEU A 316 -4.49 -13.36 -1.31
N THR A 317 -3.55 -14.30 -1.37
CA THR A 317 -2.94 -14.89 -0.17
C THR A 317 -2.03 -13.88 0.51
N ILE A 318 -1.19 -13.16 -0.25
CA ILE A 318 -0.27 -12.15 0.30
C ILE A 318 -1.03 -11.02 0.98
N ALA A 319 -2.15 -10.56 0.42
CA ALA A 319 -3.00 -9.54 1.05
C ALA A 319 -3.56 -9.98 2.42
N LYS A 320 -3.77 -11.28 2.64
CA LYS A 320 -4.26 -11.83 3.92
C LYS A 320 -3.14 -12.08 4.95
N LEU A 321 -1.88 -12.21 4.52
CA LEU A 321 -0.76 -12.58 5.40
C LEU A 321 -0.54 -11.63 6.60
N PRO A 322 -0.61 -10.29 6.47
CA PRO A 322 -0.40 -9.39 7.61
C PRO A 322 -1.41 -9.62 8.74
N VAL A 323 -2.69 -9.79 8.40
CA VAL A 323 -3.76 -10.08 9.37
C VAL A 323 -3.58 -11.48 9.97
N PHE A 324 -3.18 -12.45 9.15
CA PHE A 324 -2.86 -13.80 9.64
C PHE A 324 -1.73 -13.79 10.67
N TYR A 325 -0.61 -13.12 10.39
CA TYR A 325 0.51 -13.05 11.34
C TYR A 325 0.10 -12.36 12.64
N LYS A 326 -0.62 -11.24 12.55
CA LYS A 326 -1.20 -10.57 13.73
C LYS A 326 -2.01 -11.54 14.59
N GLN A 327 -2.96 -12.26 14.00
CA GLN A 327 -3.85 -13.18 14.73
C GLN A 327 -3.14 -14.44 15.23
N ARG A 328 -2.17 -14.96 14.48
CA ARG A 328 -1.34 -16.11 14.87
C ARG A 328 -0.47 -15.76 16.08
N ASP A 329 0.17 -14.60 16.05
CA ASP A 329 1.09 -14.16 17.11
C ASP A 329 0.30 -13.81 18.39
N LEU A 330 -0.95 -13.36 18.25
CA LEU A 330 -1.94 -13.22 19.34
C LEU A 330 -2.61 -14.54 19.76
N LEU A 331 -2.20 -15.69 19.22
CA LEU A 331 -2.70 -17.02 19.57
C LEU A 331 -4.22 -17.22 19.34
N PHE A 332 -4.81 -16.58 18.32
CA PHE A 332 -6.24 -16.78 18.01
C PHE A 332 -6.52 -18.21 17.51
N PHE A 333 -5.66 -18.72 16.63
CA PHE A 333 -5.79 -20.06 16.05
C PHE A 333 -4.43 -20.60 15.54
N PRO A 334 -4.26 -21.93 15.47
CA PRO A 334 -3.11 -22.52 14.79
C PRO A 334 -3.21 -22.37 13.26
N ALA A 335 -2.08 -22.37 12.57
CA ALA A 335 -2.01 -22.16 11.11
C ALA A 335 -2.84 -23.18 10.30
N TRP A 336 -2.94 -24.44 10.73
CA TRP A 336 -3.74 -25.46 10.04
C TRP A 336 -5.24 -25.16 10.06
N ALA A 337 -5.75 -24.56 11.14
CA ALA A 337 -7.16 -24.21 11.28
C ALA A 337 -7.54 -23.05 10.35
N TYR A 338 -6.57 -22.20 10.00
CA TYR A 338 -6.70 -21.16 8.99
C TYR A 338 -6.62 -21.72 7.55
N ALA A 339 -5.62 -22.56 7.28
CA ALA A 339 -5.29 -23.01 5.93
C ALA A 339 -6.29 -24.03 5.37
N LEU A 340 -6.73 -25.02 6.17
CA LEU A 340 -7.57 -26.11 5.67
C LEU A 340 -8.94 -25.64 5.16
N PRO A 341 -9.68 -24.76 5.85
CA PRO A 341 -10.94 -24.24 5.31
C PRO A 341 -10.79 -23.57 3.93
N ALA A 342 -9.75 -22.76 3.73
CA ALA A 342 -9.46 -22.10 2.46
C ALA A 342 -9.14 -23.11 1.34
N THR A 343 -8.52 -24.25 1.67
CA THR A 343 -8.30 -25.35 0.73
C THR A 343 -9.59 -26.08 0.40
N ILE A 344 -10.38 -26.46 1.40
CA ILE A 344 -11.63 -27.22 1.20
C ILE A 344 -12.64 -26.42 0.36
N LEU A 345 -12.86 -25.14 0.69
CA LEU A 345 -13.81 -24.30 -0.05
C LEU A 345 -13.36 -24.09 -1.50
N LYS A 346 -12.05 -24.06 -1.75
CA LYS A 346 -11.52 -23.91 -3.11
C LYS A 346 -11.78 -25.12 -3.99
N ILE A 347 -11.83 -26.33 -3.42
CA ILE A 347 -12.17 -27.54 -4.17
C ILE A 347 -13.52 -27.36 -4.88
N ALA A 348 -14.54 -26.91 -4.16
CA ALA A 348 -15.87 -26.65 -4.74
C ALA A 348 -15.83 -25.62 -5.87
N VAL A 349 -15.04 -24.55 -5.71
CA VAL A 349 -14.86 -23.52 -6.76
C VAL A 349 -14.22 -24.11 -8.02
N SER A 350 -13.20 -24.95 -7.88
CA SER A 350 -12.55 -25.56 -9.05
C SER A 350 -13.45 -26.53 -9.81
N PHE A 351 -14.36 -27.24 -9.14
CA PHE A 351 -15.37 -28.04 -9.83
C PHE A 351 -16.22 -27.15 -10.75
N VAL A 352 -16.65 -25.98 -10.28
CA VAL A 352 -17.46 -25.03 -11.08
C VAL A 352 -16.63 -24.40 -12.21
N GLU A 353 -15.43 -23.90 -11.91
CA GLU A 353 -14.55 -23.26 -12.91
C GLU A 353 -14.22 -24.21 -14.06
N VAL A 354 -13.87 -25.46 -13.76
CA VAL A 354 -13.53 -26.46 -14.79
C VAL A 354 -14.78 -27.00 -15.49
N ALA A 355 -15.93 -27.05 -14.82
CA ALA A 355 -17.17 -27.49 -15.45
C ALA A 355 -17.53 -26.53 -16.58
N LEU A 356 -17.47 -25.21 -16.32
CA LEU A 356 -17.68 -24.20 -17.36
C LEU A 356 -16.78 -24.42 -18.57
N TRP A 357 -15.50 -24.74 -18.36
CA TRP A 357 -14.58 -25.02 -19.46
C TRP A 357 -14.94 -26.28 -20.25
N VAL A 358 -15.08 -27.42 -19.55
CA VAL A 358 -15.22 -28.73 -20.18
C VAL A 358 -16.59 -28.91 -20.84
N PHE A 359 -17.67 -28.50 -20.16
CA PHE A 359 -19.02 -28.61 -20.73
C PHE A 359 -19.21 -27.71 -21.95
N THR A 360 -18.52 -26.57 -22.03
CA THR A 360 -18.59 -25.66 -23.19
C THR A 360 -17.73 -26.17 -24.35
N SER A 361 -16.51 -26.64 -24.09
CA SER A 361 -15.54 -26.95 -25.15
C SER A 361 -15.58 -28.39 -25.66
N TYR A 362 -15.85 -29.39 -24.82
CA TYR A 362 -15.50 -30.79 -25.11
C TYR A 362 -16.11 -31.34 -26.41
N TYR A 363 -17.43 -31.29 -26.55
CA TYR A 363 -18.13 -31.83 -27.72
C TYR A 363 -17.95 -30.98 -28.98
N VAL A 364 -17.71 -29.68 -28.81
CA VAL A 364 -17.55 -28.76 -29.94
C VAL A 364 -16.15 -28.89 -30.55
N THR A 365 -15.15 -29.21 -29.74
CA THR A 365 -13.78 -29.48 -30.20
C THR A 365 -13.67 -30.73 -31.08
N GLY A 366 -14.61 -31.69 -30.93
CA GLY A 366 -14.57 -32.95 -31.66
C GLY A 366 -13.79 -34.07 -30.97
N TYR A 367 -13.60 -33.98 -29.65
CA TYR A 367 -13.07 -35.08 -28.83
C TYR A 367 -13.96 -36.33 -28.90
N ASP A 368 -13.42 -37.49 -28.47
CA ASP A 368 -14.17 -38.76 -28.46
C ASP A 368 -15.50 -38.61 -27.68
N PRO A 369 -16.67 -38.94 -28.27
CA PRO A 369 -17.98 -38.63 -27.69
C PRO A 369 -18.34 -39.46 -26.45
N SER A 370 -17.46 -40.37 -25.99
CA SER A 370 -17.71 -41.23 -24.83
C SER A 370 -17.87 -40.44 -23.52
N VAL A 371 -19.03 -40.62 -22.87
CA VAL A 371 -19.34 -40.04 -21.54
C VAL A 371 -18.29 -40.41 -20.50
N LYS A 372 -17.71 -41.62 -20.57
CA LYS A 372 -16.64 -42.04 -19.65
C LYS A 372 -15.37 -41.20 -19.82
N ARG A 373 -15.00 -40.84 -21.06
CA ARG A 373 -13.81 -40.03 -21.36
C ARG A 373 -14.04 -38.56 -21.01
N PHE A 374 -15.25 -38.07 -21.20
CA PHE A 374 -15.68 -36.74 -20.75
C PHE A 374 -15.43 -36.54 -19.25
N PHE A 375 -15.98 -37.41 -18.39
CA PHE A 375 -15.80 -37.30 -16.94
C PHE A 375 -14.35 -37.52 -16.49
N LYS A 376 -13.58 -38.33 -17.23
CA LYS A 376 -12.15 -38.50 -17.00
C LYS A 376 -11.36 -37.21 -17.26
N GLN A 377 -11.60 -36.56 -18.39
CA GLN A 377 -10.98 -35.26 -18.70
C GLN A 377 -11.39 -34.19 -17.67
N TYR A 378 -12.67 -34.16 -17.29
CA TYR A 378 -13.17 -33.26 -16.25
C TYR A 378 -12.41 -33.46 -14.92
N LEU A 379 -12.29 -34.70 -14.43
CA LEU A 379 -11.58 -35.00 -13.19
C LEU A 379 -10.10 -34.60 -13.25
N ALA A 380 -9.40 -34.92 -14.33
CA ALA A 380 -7.99 -34.57 -14.49
C ALA A 380 -7.75 -33.04 -14.45
N LEU A 381 -8.61 -32.26 -15.11
CA LEU A 381 -8.52 -30.79 -15.11
C LEU A 381 -8.90 -30.18 -13.76
N VAL A 382 -9.87 -30.74 -13.03
CA VAL A 382 -10.20 -30.30 -11.66
C VAL A 382 -8.99 -30.49 -10.74
N LEU A 383 -8.34 -31.64 -10.80
CA LEU A 383 -7.15 -31.92 -10.01
C LEU A 383 -5.97 -31.02 -10.40
N ALA A 384 -5.76 -30.76 -11.69
CA ALA A 384 -4.73 -29.83 -12.15
C ALA A 384 -4.96 -28.39 -11.63
N ASN A 385 -6.20 -27.88 -11.69
CA ASN A 385 -6.55 -26.56 -11.14
C ASN A 385 -6.33 -26.50 -9.61
N GLN A 386 -6.60 -27.59 -8.90
CA GLN A 386 -6.32 -27.71 -7.46
C GLN A 386 -4.83 -27.74 -7.14
N VAL A 387 -4.03 -28.48 -7.92
CA VAL A 387 -2.56 -28.49 -7.78
C VAL A 387 -2.01 -27.07 -7.98
N ALA A 388 -2.47 -26.37 -9.02
CA ALA A 388 -2.04 -25.00 -9.30
C ALA A 388 -2.38 -24.06 -8.13
N SER A 389 -3.62 -24.11 -7.64
CA SER A 389 -4.05 -23.29 -6.50
C SER A 389 -3.22 -23.56 -5.24
N ALA A 390 -2.93 -24.83 -4.93
CA ALA A 390 -2.11 -25.21 -3.77
C ALA A 390 -0.65 -24.76 -3.91
N LEU A 391 -0.07 -24.90 -5.11
CA LEU A 391 1.29 -24.47 -5.43
C LEU A 391 1.47 -22.95 -5.24
N PHE A 392 0.57 -22.14 -5.78
CA PHE A 392 0.70 -20.68 -5.68
C PHE A 392 0.44 -20.14 -4.27
N ARG A 393 -0.40 -20.81 -3.47
CA ARG A 393 -0.55 -20.49 -2.03
C ARG A 393 0.72 -20.80 -1.25
N LEU A 394 1.36 -21.94 -1.53
CA LEU A 394 2.65 -22.29 -0.94
C LEU A 394 3.71 -21.24 -1.28
N ILE A 395 3.82 -20.86 -2.57
CA ILE A 395 4.77 -19.84 -3.02
C ILE A 395 4.49 -18.49 -2.35
N ALA A 396 3.22 -18.09 -2.23
CA ALA A 396 2.84 -16.88 -1.52
C ALA A 396 3.26 -16.91 -0.04
N ALA A 397 3.04 -18.03 0.67
CA ALA A 397 3.41 -18.16 2.08
C ALA A 397 4.93 -18.22 2.31
N VAL A 398 5.71 -18.79 1.39
CA VAL A 398 7.17 -18.86 1.51
C VAL A 398 7.82 -17.51 1.21
N ALA A 399 7.45 -16.92 0.06
CA ALA A 399 8.08 -15.70 -0.41
C ALA A 399 7.54 -14.42 0.24
N ARG A 400 6.31 -14.40 0.82
CA ARG A 400 5.75 -13.32 1.66
C ARG A 400 5.74 -11.90 1.06
N SER A 401 6.17 -11.74 -0.19
CA SER A 401 6.30 -10.47 -0.92
C SER A 401 5.84 -10.69 -2.36
N LEU A 402 5.01 -9.77 -2.87
CA LEU A 402 4.36 -9.92 -4.17
C LEU A 402 5.36 -10.03 -5.33
N VAL A 403 6.41 -9.20 -5.33
CA VAL A 403 7.43 -9.19 -6.39
C VAL A 403 8.24 -10.49 -6.40
N VAL A 404 8.66 -10.95 -5.22
CA VAL A 404 9.44 -12.19 -5.06
C VAL A 404 8.57 -13.41 -5.40
N SER A 405 7.34 -13.45 -4.90
CA SER A 405 6.39 -14.52 -5.18
C SER A 405 6.06 -14.62 -6.66
N ASN A 406 5.79 -13.51 -7.36
CA ASN A 406 5.54 -13.53 -8.81
C ASN A 406 6.75 -14.07 -9.57
N THR A 407 7.95 -13.63 -9.22
CA THR A 407 9.19 -14.07 -9.89
C THR A 407 9.47 -15.55 -9.67
N PHE A 408 9.39 -16.02 -8.42
CA PHE A 408 9.57 -17.43 -8.09
C PHE A 408 8.46 -18.29 -8.69
N GLY A 409 7.21 -17.81 -8.67
CA GLY A 409 6.07 -18.44 -9.33
C GLY A 409 6.29 -18.64 -10.83
N SER A 410 6.76 -17.60 -11.52
CA SER A 410 7.10 -17.66 -12.94
C SER A 410 8.24 -18.63 -13.25
N PHE A 411 9.25 -18.75 -12.38
CA PHE A 411 10.32 -19.74 -12.53
C PHE A 411 9.80 -21.16 -12.41
N VAL A 412 8.99 -21.42 -11.38
CA VAL A 412 8.38 -22.74 -11.18
C VAL A 412 7.51 -23.07 -12.38
N LEU A 413 6.65 -22.14 -12.83
CA LEU A 413 5.83 -22.36 -14.01
C LEU A 413 6.66 -22.61 -15.27
N LEU A 414 7.75 -21.87 -15.51
CA LEU A 414 8.62 -22.08 -16.66
C LEU A 414 9.15 -23.51 -16.70
N ILE A 415 9.58 -24.04 -15.55
CA ILE A 415 10.06 -25.43 -15.42
C ILE A 415 8.91 -26.41 -15.65
N LEU A 416 7.74 -26.18 -15.04
CA LEU A 416 6.59 -27.07 -15.20
C LEU A 416 6.08 -27.12 -16.64
N TYR A 417 6.04 -25.95 -17.29
CA TYR A 417 5.60 -25.75 -18.66
C TYR A 417 6.53 -26.43 -19.67
N GLY A 418 7.84 -26.23 -19.51
CA GLY A 418 8.84 -26.84 -20.39
C GLY A 418 8.98 -28.36 -20.27
N ASN A 419 8.58 -28.94 -19.13
CA ASN A 419 8.73 -30.37 -18.84
C ASN A 419 7.38 -31.14 -18.89
N ASP A 420 6.37 -30.61 -19.55
CA ASP A 420 5.04 -31.23 -19.62
C ASP A 420 4.94 -32.38 -20.65
N GLY A 421 5.87 -32.43 -21.60
CA GLY A 421 5.94 -33.41 -22.70
C GLY A 421 5.39 -32.94 -24.04
N PHE A 422 4.64 -31.82 -24.08
CA PHE A 422 4.14 -31.23 -25.33
C PHE A 422 5.19 -30.35 -26.00
N ILE A 423 5.84 -29.48 -25.22
CA ILE A 423 6.82 -28.51 -25.75
C ILE A 423 8.15 -29.18 -26.03
N LEU A 424 8.62 -29.96 -25.05
CA LEU A 424 9.84 -30.74 -25.17
C LEU A 424 9.48 -32.20 -25.00
N SER A 425 9.65 -32.97 -26.07
CA SER A 425 9.43 -34.41 -26.04
C SER A 425 10.40 -35.09 -25.06
N ARG A 426 9.94 -36.15 -24.38
CA ARG A 426 10.74 -36.90 -23.40
C ARG A 426 12.02 -37.49 -23.99
N HIS A 427 11.99 -37.88 -25.26
CA HIS A 427 13.15 -38.44 -25.96
C HIS A 427 14.23 -37.39 -26.24
N ALA A 428 13.84 -36.13 -26.46
CA ALA A 428 14.77 -35.02 -26.67
C ALA A 428 15.38 -34.48 -25.36
N MET A 429 14.76 -34.74 -24.20
CA MET A 429 15.28 -34.30 -22.90
C MET A 429 16.65 -34.91 -22.59
N LYS A 430 17.59 -34.04 -22.21
CA LYS A 430 18.93 -34.45 -21.76
C LYS A 430 18.85 -35.22 -20.45
N LYS A 431 19.81 -36.13 -20.23
CA LYS A 431 19.84 -37.04 -19.07
C LYS A 431 19.72 -36.30 -17.73
N TRP A 432 20.34 -35.12 -17.60
CA TRP A 432 20.32 -34.30 -16.39
C TRP A 432 19.01 -33.55 -16.13
N TRP A 433 18.10 -33.44 -17.11
CA TRP A 433 16.78 -32.81 -16.93
C TRP A 433 15.65 -33.83 -16.73
N LYS A 434 15.94 -35.14 -16.86
CA LYS A 434 14.91 -36.20 -16.73
C LYS A 434 14.24 -36.23 -15.35
N TRP A 435 14.90 -35.82 -14.27
CA TRP A 435 14.28 -35.76 -12.94
C TRP A 435 13.21 -34.67 -12.85
N ALA A 436 13.38 -33.54 -13.55
CA ALA A 436 12.43 -32.43 -13.55
C ALA A 436 11.12 -32.81 -14.26
N TYR A 437 11.20 -33.66 -15.27
CA TYR A 437 10.04 -34.29 -15.89
C TYR A 437 9.22 -35.07 -14.87
N TRP A 438 9.86 -35.88 -14.01
CA TRP A 438 9.19 -36.73 -13.03
C TRP A 438 8.59 -35.99 -11.83
N ILE A 439 9.13 -34.82 -11.48
CA ILE A 439 8.60 -33.98 -10.39
C ILE A 439 7.53 -32.99 -10.87
N SER A 440 7.29 -32.89 -12.19
CA SER A 440 6.32 -31.96 -12.76
C SER A 440 4.88 -32.49 -12.65
N PRO A 441 3.98 -31.87 -11.86
CA PRO A 441 2.55 -32.20 -11.90
C PRO A 441 1.91 -32.01 -13.28
N MET A 442 2.41 -31.05 -14.07
CA MET A 442 1.86 -30.75 -15.40
C MET A 442 2.08 -31.91 -16.37
N MET A 443 3.21 -32.62 -16.26
CA MET A 443 3.50 -33.84 -17.03
C MET A 443 2.48 -34.95 -16.78
N TYR A 444 2.10 -35.19 -15.53
CA TYR A 444 1.08 -36.19 -15.18
C TYR A 444 -0.31 -35.79 -15.66
N GLY A 445 -0.64 -34.49 -15.58
CA GLY A 445 -1.88 -33.94 -16.13
C GLY A 445 -1.95 -34.11 -17.66
N GLN A 446 -0.89 -33.74 -18.37
CA GLN A 446 -0.82 -33.84 -19.83
C GLN A 446 -0.87 -35.29 -20.31
N ASN A 447 -0.12 -36.20 -19.68
CA ASN A 447 -0.19 -37.64 -19.97
C ASN A 447 -1.61 -38.20 -19.75
N ALA A 448 -2.26 -37.86 -18.63
CA ALA A 448 -3.61 -38.33 -18.33
C ALA A 448 -4.63 -37.85 -19.38
N LEU A 449 -4.53 -36.60 -19.81
CA LEU A 449 -5.39 -36.03 -20.86
C LEU A 449 -5.13 -36.67 -22.22
N ALA A 450 -3.87 -36.76 -22.63
CA ALA A 450 -3.46 -37.32 -23.92
C ALA A 450 -3.87 -38.80 -24.05
N VAL A 451 -3.58 -39.64 -23.05
CA VAL A 451 -3.95 -41.06 -23.06
C VAL A 451 -5.48 -41.23 -23.05
N ASN A 452 -6.21 -40.34 -22.38
CA ASN A 452 -7.67 -40.38 -22.36
C ASN A 452 -8.28 -40.05 -23.73
N GLU A 453 -7.67 -39.20 -24.54
CA GLU A 453 -8.18 -38.84 -25.88
C GLU A 453 -7.69 -39.78 -26.98
N PHE A 454 -6.37 -39.94 -27.14
CA PHE A 454 -5.77 -40.69 -28.27
C PHE A 454 -5.96 -42.20 -28.21
N ARG A 455 -6.54 -42.73 -27.12
CA ARG A 455 -7.04 -44.12 -27.08
C ARG A 455 -8.51 -44.24 -27.49
N GLY A 456 -9.12 -43.15 -27.95
CA GLY A 456 -10.52 -43.04 -28.38
C GLY A 456 -10.81 -43.81 -29.65
N LYS A 457 -12.09 -44.14 -29.86
CA LYS A 457 -12.55 -44.86 -31.05
C LYS A 457 -12.26 -44.07 -32.34
N ASN A 458 -12.25 -42.74 -32.25
CA ASN A 458 -11.93 -41.87 -33.39
C ASN A 458 -10.46 -42.00 -33.86
N TRP A 459 -9.55 -42.42 -32.97
CA TRP A 459 -8.11 -42.54 -33.23
C TRP A 459 -7.63 -43.99 -33.44
N ASP A 460 -8.56 -44.95 -33.46
CA ASP A 460 -8.28 -46.39 -33.57
C ASP A 460 -8.01 -46.87 -35.03
N GLN A 461 -7.74 -45.95 -35.95
CA GLN A 461 -7.35 -46.26 -37.33
C GLN A 461 -5.94 -46.88 -37.35
N VAL A 462 -5.78 -48.06 -37.97
CA VAL A 462 -4.47 -48.74 -38.04
C VAL A 462 -3.65 -48.19 -39.19
N VAL A 463 -2.43 -47.72 -38.89
CA VAL A 463 -1.54 -47.17 -39.92
C VAL A 463 -0.83 -48.32 -40.67
N PRO A 464 -0.90 -48.39 -42.01
CA PRO A 464 -0.45 -49.55 -42.79
C PRO A 464 1.02 -49.95 -42.60
N PHE A 465 1.89 -48.99 -42.26
CA PHE A 465 3.35 -49.19 -42.17
C PHE A 465 3.85 -49.63 -40.79
N SER A 466 3.11 -49.37 -39.71
CA SER A 466 3.55 -49.66 -38.33
C SER A 466 2.77 -50.78 -37.65
N GLY A 467 1.55 -51.09 -38.13
CA GLY A 467 0.65 -52.05 -37.48
C GLY A 467 0.06 -51.55 -36.15
N GLU A 468 0.32 -50.29 -35.78
CA GLU A 468 -0.20 -49.64 -34.58
C GLU A 468 -1.35 -48.69 -34.92
N THR A 469 -2.22 -48.41 -33.94
CA THR A 469 -3.27 -47.40 -34.12
C THR A 469 -2.67 -45.99 -34.19
N LEU A 470 -3.26 -45.12 -34.98
CA LEU A 470 -2.84 -43.74 -35.19
C LEU A 470 -2.64 -43.00 -33.86
N GLY A 471 -3.57 -43.18 -32.92
CA GLY A 471 -3.46 -42.58 -31.59
C GLY A 471 -2.27 -43.09 -30.75
N VAL A 472 -1.91 -44.37 -30.83
CA VAL A 472 -0.72 -44.92 -30.14
C VAL A 472 0.56 -44.39 -30.78
N LEU A 473 0.58 -44.24 -32.11
CA LEU A 473 1.69 -43.66 -32.84
C LEU A 473 1.93 -42.21 -32.42
N ILE A 474 0.89 -41.39 -32.34
CA ILE A 474 0.97 -39.98 -31.87
C ILE A 474 1.53 -39.92 -30.44
N LEU A 475 1.04 -40.75 -29.52
CA LEU A 475 1.54 -40.77 -28.14
C LEU A 475 3.03 -41.13 -28.06
N LYS A 476 3.49 -42.11 -28.84
CA LYS A 476 4.91 -42.50 -28.89
C LYS A 476 5.80 -41.44 -29.52
N LEU A 477 5.34 -40.80 -30.60
CA LEU A 477 6.06 -39.72 -31.29
C LEU A 477 6.38 -38.56 -30.33
N HIS A 478 5.42 -38.15 -29.49
CA HIS A 478 5.64 -37.10 -28.48
C HIS A 478 6.35 -37.59 -27.20
N GLY A 479 6.59 -38.90 -27.07
CA GLY A 479 7.25 -39.51 -25.91
C GLY A 479 6.35 -39.67 -24.67
N PHE A 480 5.02 -39.65 -24.87
CA PHE A 480 4.03 -39.95 -23.84
C PHE A 480 3.88 -41.47 -23.65
N PHE A 481 3.33 -41.88 -22.50
CA PHE A 481 3.15 -43.30 -22.19
C PHE A 481 1.83 -43.83 -22.77
N PRO A 482 1.84 -44.80 -23.69
CA PRO A 482 0.63 -45.21 -24.43
C PRO A 482 -0.32 -46.15 -23.64
N TYR A 483 0.03 -46.55 -22.41
CA TYR A 483 -0.76 -47.51 -21.63
C TYR A 483 -1.90 -46.83 -20.87
N ALA A 484 -3.09 -47.46 -20.86
CA ALA A 484 -4.30 -46.89 -20.26
C ALA A 484 -4.17 -46.63 -18.75
N ASP A 485 -3.31 -47.39 -18.05
CA ASP A 485 -3.07 -47.25 -16.61
C ASP A 485 -2.46 -45.89 -16.23
N TRP A 486 -1.75 -45.24 -17.17
CA TRP A 486 -1.16 -43.92 -16.95
C TRP A 486 -2.17 -42.83 -16.66
N TYR A 487 -3.44 -43.02 -17.04
CA TYR A 487 -4.51 -42.13 -16.61
C TYR A 487 -4.66 -42.12 -15.07
N TRP A 488 -4.75 -43.30 -14.45
CA TRP A 488 -4.94 -43.40 -13.00
C TRP A 488 -3.66 -43.09 -12.22
N ILE A 489 -2.49 -43.39 -12.78
CA ILE A 489 -1.21 -42.95 -12.23
C ILE A 489 -1.16 -41.42 -12.20
N GLY A 490 -1.57 -40.76 -13.29
CA GLY A 490 -1.61 -39.29 -13.35
C GLY A 490 -2.56 -38.70 -12.31
N VAL A 491 -3.77 -39.25 -12.17
CA VAL A 491 -4.74 -38.84 -11.14
C VAL A 491 -4.18 -39.00 -9.72
N ALA A 492 -3.58 -40.15 -9.41
CA ALA A 492 -3.00 -40.42 -8.09
C ALA A 492 -1.83 -39.46 -7.79
N ALA A 493 -0.97 -39.18 -8.78
CA ALA A 493 0.13 -38.24 -8.64
C ALA A 493 -0.37 -36.82 -8.37
N LEU A 494 -1.38 -36.34 -9.11
CA LEU A 494 -1.97 -35.01 -8.89
C LEU A 494 -2.55 -34.88 -7.47
N ILE A 495 -3.26 -35.89 -6.97
CA ILE A 495 -3.76 -35.92 -5.58
C ILE A 495 -2.60 -35.85 -4.59
N GLY A 496 -1.53 -36.61 -4.82
CA GLY A 496 -0.30 -36.56 -4.02
C GLY A 496 0.29 -35.15 -3.94
N PHE A 497 0.43 -34.46 -5.07
CA PHE A 497 0.93 -33.08 -5.11
C PHE A 497 0.02 -32.10 -4.36
N ILE A 498 -1.31 -32.25 -4.46
CA ILE A 498 -2.26 -31.41 -3.70
C ILE A 498 -2.00 -31.56 -2.20
N LEU A 499 -1.85 -32.79 -1.70
CA LEU A 499 -1.61 -33.03 -0.27
C LEU A 499 -0.27 -32.47 0.19
N VAL A 500 0.80 -32.69 -0.59
CA VAL A 500 2.15 -32.20 -0.28
C VAL A 500 2.21 -30.67 -0.24
N PHE A 501 1.69 -29.99 -1.26
CA PHE A 501 1.74 -28.52 -1.30
C PHE A 501 0.90 -27.87 -0.20
N ASN A 502 -0.27 -28.43 0.12
CA ASN A 502 -1.07 -27.93 1.25
C ASN A 502 -0.41 -28.20 2.61
N PHE A 503 0.26 -29.35 2.78
CA PHE A 503 1.01 -29.63 4.00
C PHE A 503 2.19 -28.66 4.18
N LEU A 504 2.97 -28.44 3.12
CA LEU A 504 4.06 -27.46 3.13
C LEU A 504 3.55 -26.02 3.36
N TYR A 505 2.36 -25.69 2.85
CA TYR A 505 1.73 -24.38 3.06
C TYR A 505 1.41 -24.16 4.55
N VAL A 506 0.86 -25.17 5.22
CA VAL A 506 0.62 -25.13 6.68
C VAL A 506 1.92 -24.96 7.45
N LEU A 507 2.98 -25.69 7.07
CA LEU A 507 4.30 -25.57 7.72
C LEU A 507 4.89 -24.16 7.51
N ALA A 508 4.83 -23.63 6.29
CA ALA A 508 5.32 -22.29 5.98
C ALA A 508 4.63 -21.22 6.84
N LEU A 509 3.30 -21.29 6.97
CA LEU A 509 2.54 -20.36 7.83
C LEU A 509 2.84 -20.54 9.32
N THR A 510 3.19 -21.75 9.76
CA THR A 510 3.50 -22.05 11.16
C THR A 510 4.86 -21.48 11.57
N TYR A 511 5.88 -21.60 10.72
CA TYR A 511 7.27 -21.30 11.09
C TYR A 511 7.84 -19.99 10.53
N LEU A 512 7.31 -19.46 9.42
CA LEU A 512 7.84 -18.23 8.82
C LEU A 512 7.22 -16.98 9.46
N ASN A 513 8.04 -15.96 9.70
CA ASN A 513 7.63 -14.64 10.20
C ASN A 513 7.51 -13.60 9.07
N PRO A 514 6.91 -12.43 9.29
CA PRO A 514 6.90 -11.35 8.30
C PRO A 514 8.32 -10.99 7.81
N LEU A 515 8.48 -10.65 6.53
CA LEU A 515 9.79 -10.32 5.93
C LEU A 515 10.35 -8.96 6.37
N ILE A 516 9.48 -8.01 6.68
CA ILE A 516 9.86 -6.63 7.01
C ILE A 516 9.39 -6.36 8.43
N MET A 517 10.34 -6.15 9.34
CA MET A 517 10.04 -5.46 10.59
C MET A 517 10.05 -3.95 10.29
N PRO A 518 9.01 -3.19 10.67
CA PRO A 518 9.04 -1.74 10.54
C PRO A 518 10.16 -1.19 11.42
N ARG A 519 11.27 -0.80 10.82
CA ARG A 519 12.36 -0.07 11.48
C ARG A 519 12.29 1.38 11.01
N ALA A 520 11.97 2.30 11.90
CA ALA A 520 12.12 3.73 11.64
C ALA A 520 13.60 4.05 11.39
N ALA A 521 13.87 4.96 10.45
CA ALA A 521 15.22 5.47 10.24
C ALA A 521 15.72 6.13 11.54
N LYS A 522 16.75 5.57 12.17
CA LYS A 522 17.44 6.24 13.28
C LYS A 522 18.22 7.44 12.73
N PRO A 523 18.25 8.58 13.41
CA PRO A 523 19.15 9.66 13.06
C PRO A 523 20.59 9.13 13.07
N GLN A 524 21.36 9.41 12.02
CA GLN A 524 22.81 9.25 12.05
C GLN A 524 23.35 10.30 13.02
N VAL A 525 23.39 9.96 14.31
CA VAL A 525 24.34 10.60 15.21
C VAL A 525 25.71 10.17 14.69
N SER A 526 26.55 11.13 14.35
CA SER A 526 27.95 10.89 14.06
C SER A 526 28.59 10.26 15.30
N GLU A 527 28.64 8.93 15.34
CA GLU A 527 29.51 8.12 16.21
C GLU A 527 30.97 8.30 15.76
N SER A 528 31.44 9.53 15.83
CA SER A 528 32.86 9.87 15.79
C SER A 528 33.06 10.89 16.89
N ASN A 529 33.18 10.39 18.13
CA ASN A 529 33.91 10.98 19.27
C ASN A 529 33.49 10.42 20.67
N GLU A 530 32.83 9.25 20.77
CA GLU A 530 32.48 8.67 22.08
C GLU A 530 33.03 7.25 22.36
N GLU A 531 33.98 6.75 21.57
CA GLU A 531 34.71 5.50 21.89
C GLU A 531 36.22 5.73 21.95
N GLU A 532 36.70 6.37 23.01
CA GLU A 532 38.07 6.16 23.50
C GLU A 532 38.20 6.55 24.98
N PHE A 533 37.43 5.93 25.89
CA PHE A 533 37.78 5.95 27.32
C PHE A 533 37.25 4.72 28.06
N GLU A 534 37.81 3.54 27.76
CA GLU A 534 37.86 2.44 28.73
C GLU A 534 39.30 2.02 29.02
N ILE A 535 39.74 2.40 30.22
CA ILE A 535 40.55 1.65 31.18
C ILE A 535 41.83 0.99 30.62
N ARG A 536 42.96 1.68 30.77
CA ARG A 536 44.28 1.06 30.94
C ARG A 536 45.04 1.67 32.11
N ASN A 537 45.12 0.87 33.18
CA ASN A 537 46.19 0.73 34.17
C ASN A 537 46.77 1.99 34.85
N THR A 538 46.55 2.06 36.16
CA THR A 538 47.47 2.61 37.17
C THR A 538 48.92 2.13 36.95
N PRO A 539 49.96 2.93 37.28
CA PRO A 539 50.20 3.37 38.66
C PRO A 539 50.76 4.79 38.88
N SER A 540 50.50 5.28 40.09
CA SER A 540 51.31 6.18 40.93
C SER A 540 52.04 7.38 40.31
N CYS A 541 51.72 8.58 40.78
CA CYS A 541 52.70 9.46 41.45
C CYS A 541 52.00 10.64 42.13
N GLU A 542 52.33 10.82 43.41
CA GLU A 542 52.04 12.00 44.21
C GLU A 542 52.86 13.22 43.76
N ASN A 543 52.33 14.40 44.09
CA ASN A 543 53.00 15.68 44.36
C ASN A 543 53.77 16.37 43.23
N LEU A 544 53.29 17.57 42.86
CA LEU A 544 54.00 18.84 43.09
C LEU A 544 53.14 20.04 42.72
N ALA A 545 53.05 20.97 43.67
CA ALA A 545 52.38 22.25 43.56
C ALA A 545 53.20 23.28 42.77
N ALA A 546 52.51 24.39 42.45
CA ALA A 546 53.02 25.74 42.15
C ALA A 546 53.52 26.04 40.72
N ASN A 547 52.71 26.78 39.96
CA ASN A 547 52.91 28.20 39.63
C ASN A 547 52.19 28.59 38.33
N GLY A 548 51.68 29.83 38.29
CA GLY A 548 51.48 30.54 37.03
C GLY A 548 50.05 30.93 36.70
N SER A 549 49.52 31.87 37.46
CA SER A 549 48.37 32.70 37.13
C SER A 549 48.62 33.51 35.83
N GLU A 550 47.98 33.14 34.72
CA GLU A 550 47.72 34.04 33.58
C GLU A 550 46.78 33.34 32.58
N SER A 551 45.46 33.52 32.75
CA SER A 551 44.43 33.30 31.70
C SER A 551 43.01 33.57 32.19
N MET A 552 42.80 33.69 33.50
CA MET A 552 41.49 33.93 34.10
C MET A 552 41.10 35.42 34.12
N ARG A 553 41.11 36.09 32.96
CA ARG A 553 40.45 37.42 32.77
C ARG A 553 39.84 37.67 31.38
N VAL A 554 39.89 36.71 30.45
CA VAL A 554 39.31 36.89 29.09
C VAL A 554 37.99 36.13 28.88
N ALA A 555 37.60 35.22 29.77
CA ALA A 555 36.39 34.41 29.63
C ALA A 555 35.10 35.05 30.21
N SER A 556 35.21 36.12 30.99
CA SER A 556 34.06 36.77 31.66
C SER A 556 33.54 38.04 30.95
N GLN A 557 34.15 38.45 29.84
CA GLN A 557 33.64 39.55 28.99
C GLN A 557 32.94 39.08 27.71
N ALA A 558 33.06 37.81 27.32
CA ALA A 558 32.44 37.27 26.10
C ALA A 558 30.95 36.92 26.24
N TRP A 559 30.39 36.95 27.45
CA TRP A 559 28.99 36.54 27.71
C TRP A 559 28.00 37.70 27.89
N ASN A 560 28.49 38.94 27.96
CA ASN A 560 27.64 40.13 28.01
C ASN A 560 27.59 40.92 26.68
N GLU A 561 28.36 40.52 25.66
CA GLU A 561 28.26 41.07 24.29
C GLU A 561 27.46 40.17 23.32
N ALA A 562 27.06 38.98 23.75
CA ALA A 562 26.27 38.05 22.93
C ALA A 562 24.75 38.33 22.99
N THR A 563 24.29 39.14 23.94
CA THR A 563 22.88 39.50 24.14
C THR A 563 22.44 40.77 23.40
N ASP A 564 23.37 41.55 22.84
CA ASP A 564 23.06 42.76 22.03
C ASP A 564 23.34 42.59 20.51
N LYS A 565 23.75 41.39 20.07
CA LYS A 565 23.93 41.06 18.63
C LYS A 565 22.77 40.31 17.99
N ALA A 566 21.64 40.15 18.70
CA ALA A 566 20.38 39.64 18.14
C ALA A 566 19.54 40.72 17.42
N THR A 567 20.08 41.93 17.27
CA THR A 567 19.45 43.00 16.49
C THR A 567 19.98 43.04 15.06
N CYS A 568 19.17 42.51 14.14
CA CYS A 568 19.15 42.84 12.71
C CYS A 568 20.41 42.56 11.87
N ASN A 569 20.73 41.28 11.63
CA ASN A 569 21.31 40.90 10.35
C ASN A 569 20.19 40.36 9.45
N LYS A 570 19.64 41.22 8.59
CA LYS A 570 18.78 40.81 7.46
C LYS A 570 19.56 39.81 6.60
N ARG A 571 19.45 38.50 6.87
CA ARG A 571 19.81 37.45 5.91
C ARG A 571 19.05 37.78 4.63
N LYS A 572 19.74 38.22 3.58
CA LYS A 572 19.14 38.45 2.26
C LYS A 572 18.46 37.13 1.85
N LYS A 573 17.12 37.12 1.81
CA LYS A 573 16.34 35.99 1.28
C LYS A 573 16.86 35.66 -0.12
N VAL A 574 17.27 34.41 -0.35
CA VAL A 574 17.92 33.99 -1.62
C VAL A 574 16.94 34.10 -2.79
N VAL A 575 15.65 33.84 -2.55
CA VAL A 575 14.58 34.00 -3.53
C VAL A 575 13.45 34.86 -2.92
N PRO A 576 13.18 36.07 -3.46
CA PRO A 576 12.09 36.91 -2.96
C PRO A 576 10.72 36.33 -3.34
N PHE A 577 9.70 36.58 -2.51
CA PHE A 577 8.30 36.30 -2.81
C PHE A 577 7.43 37.52 -2.49
N ASN A 578 6.29 37.62 -3.17
CA ASN A 578 5.29 38.67 -2.91
C ASN A 578 4.28 38.19 -1.88
N GLN A 579 3.87 39.07 -0.98
CA GLN A 579 2.84 38.77 0.01
C GLN A 579 1.46 38.94 -0.63
N TYR A 580 0.64 37.88 -0.59
CA TYR A 580 -0.71 37.90 -1.17
C TYR A 580 -1.77 37.62 -0.11
N VAL A 581 -2.88 38.34 -0.21
CA VAL A 581 -4.07 38.18 0.63
C VAL A 581 -5.08 37.32 -0.14
N LEU A 582 -5.76 36.39 0.52
CA LEU A 582 -6.88 35.64 -0.06
C LEU A 582 -8.18 36.10 0.57
N THR A 583 -9.14 36.59 -0.21
CA THR A 583 -10.49 36.91 0.26
C THR A 583 -11.51 36.02 -0.42
N PHE A 584 -12.54 35.62 0.32
CA PHE A 584 -13.66 34.86 -0.20
C PHE A 584 -14.96 35.34 0.43
N ASP A 585 -15.99 35.48 -0.39
CA ASP A 585 -17.26 36.07 0.00
C ASP A 585 -18.43 35.24 -0.50
N GLU A 586 -19.34 34.92 0.43
CA GLU A 586 -20.57 34.14 0.21
C GLU A 586 -20.34 32.82 -0.54
N ILE A 587 -19.32 32.05 -0.15
CA ILE A 587 -19.02 30.77 -0.79
C ILE A 587 -20.09 29.73 -0.46
N VAL A 588 -20.76 29.25 -1.51
CA VAL A 588 -21.71 28.13 -1.46
C VAL A 588 -21.15 26.99 -2.29
N TYR A 589 -21.16 25.77 -1.73
CA TYR A 589 -20.75 24.57 -2.44
C TYR A 589 -21.85 23.51 -2.32
N SER A 590 -22.31 23.02 -3.46
CA SER A 590 -23.34 21.98 -3.55
C SER A 590 -22.90 20.82 -4.44
N VAL A 591 -23.34 19.62 -4.08
CA VAL A 591 -23.12 18.39 -4.86
C VAL A 591 -24.47 17.74 -5.17
N ASP A 592 -24.54 16.96 -6.24
CA ASP A 592 -25.74 16.19 -6.54
C ASP A 592 -26.04 15.21 -5.39
N MET A 593 -27.33 15.04 -5.07
CA MET A 593 -27.74 14.25 -3.93
C MET A 593 -27.34 12.76 -4.10
N PRO A 594 -26.60 12.16 -3.15
CA PRO A 594 -26.18 10.76 -3.26
C PRO A 594 -27.38 9.82 -3.39
N GLU A 595 -27.26 8.77 -4.22
CA GLU A 595 -28.34 7.79 -4.46
C GLU A 595 -28.80 7.11 -3.15
N GLU A 596 -27.87 6.89 -2.23
CA GLU A 596 -28.12 6.34 -0.89
C GLU A 596 -29.11 7.22 -0.09
N MET A 597 -28.96 8.55 -0.12
CA MET A 597 -29.86 9.47 0.58
C MET A 597 -31.19 9.67 -0.16
N LYS A 598 -31.19 9.62 -1.51
CA LYS A 598 -32.44 9.60 -2.29
C LYS A 598 -33.28 8.37 -1.94
N SER A 599 -32.64 7.21 -1.74
CA SER A 599 -33.33 5.98 -1.32
C SER A 599 -33.90 6.03 0.11
N GLN A 600 -33.36 6.92 0.96
CA GLN A 600 -33.86 7.20 2.31
C GLN A 600 -34.99 8.25 2.34
N GLY A 601 -35.46 8.72 1.17
CA GLY A 601 -36.64 9.58 1.05
C GLY A 601 -36.36 11.08 1.04
N VAL A 602 -35.12 11.52 0.83
CA VAL A 602 -34.81 12.96 0.70
C VAL A 602 -35.16 13.43 -0.72
N MET A 603 -36.06 14.42 -0.81
CA MET A 603 -36.64 14.92 -2.08
C MET A 603 -35.79 16.01 -2.76
N GLU A 604 -34.74 16.50 -2.11
CA GLU A 604 -33.86 17.54 -2.68
C GLU A 604 -32.88 16.94 -3.70
N ASP A 605 -32.66 17.66 -4.81
CA ASP A 605 -31.74 17.24 -5.86
C ASP A 605 -30.27 17.53 -5.57
N LYS A 606 -29.98 18.50 -4.68
CA LYS A 606 -28.62 18.94 -4.35
C LYS A 606 -28.39 18.97 -2.84
N LEU A 607 -27.28 18.40 -2.40
CA LEU A 607 -26.77 18.51 -1.05
C LEU A 607 -25.87 19.74 -0.93
N VAL A 608 -26.28 20.74 -0.16
CA VAL A 608 -25.46 21.92 0.13
C VAL A 608 -24.52 21.62 1.29
N LEU A 609 -23.21 21.66 1.03
CA LEU A 609 -22.16 21.36 2.01
C LEU A 609 -21.54 22.62 2.64
N LEU A 610 -21.52 23.74 1.91
CA LEU A 610 -21.10 25.06 2.41
C LEU A 610 -22.23 26.06 2.11
N LYS A 611 -22.60 26.89 3.09
CA LYS A 611 -23.76 27.78 3.04
C LYS A 611 -23.37 29.24 3.28
N GLY A 612 -22.73 29.89 2.30
CA GLY A 612 -22.43 31.32 2.35
C GLY A 612 -21.27 31.66 3.28
N VAL A 613 -20.16 30.92 3.17
CA VAL A 613 -18.97 31.12 4.02
C VAL A 613 -18.16 32.31 3.52
N SER A 614 -17.81 33.24 4.41
CA SER A 614 -17.07 34.46 4.09
C SER A 614 -15.86 34.64 5.03
N GLY A 615 -14.74 35.14 4.51
CA GLY A 615 -13.51 35.33 5.29
C GLY A 615 -12.33 35.86 4.46
N ALA A 616 -11.21 36.12 5.15
CA ALA A 616 -9.97 36.55 4.54
C ALA A 616 -8.75 35.93 5.25
N PHE A 617 -7.71 35.59 4.48
CA PHE A 617 -6.42 35.13 5.00
C PHE A 617 -5.33 36.14 4.63
N LYS A 618 -4.59 36.59 5.65
CA LYS A 618 -3.63 37.70 5.55
C LYS A 618 -2.17 37.21 5.67
N PRO A 619 -1.22 37.91 5.03
CA PRO A 619 0.21 37.63 5.17
C PRO A 619 0.70 37.79 6.61
N GLY A 620 1.57 36.89 7.06
CA GLY A 620 2.16 36.93 8.40
C GLY A 620 1.21 36.50 9.52
N VAL A 621 0.01 36.05 9.18
CA VAL A 621 -1.02 35.57 10.12
C VAL A 621 -1.20 34.07 9.93
N LEU A 622 -1.09 33.32 11.03
CA LEU A 622 -1.39 31.89 11.07
C LEU A 622 -2.87 31.71 11.43
N THR A 623 -3.67 31.26 10.46
CA THR A 623 -5.11 31.06 10.64
C THR A 623 -5.46 29.59 10.89
N ALA A 624 -6.14 29.30 11.99
CA ALA A 624 -6.73 28.00 12.29
C ALA A 624 -8.11 27.86 11.65
N LEU A 625 -8.34 26.79 10.90
CA LEU A 625 -9.66 26.37 10.42
C LEU A 625 -10.16 25.19 11.27
N MET A 626 -11.14 25.44 12.13
CA MET A 626 -11.64 24.44 13.08
C MET A 626 -13.15 24.23 12.94
N GLY A 627 -13.66 23.19 13.59
CA GLY A 627 -15.06 22.80 13.56
C GLY A 627 -15.20 21.31 13.81
N VAL A 628 -16.41 20.87 14.16
CA VAL A 628 -16.72 19.45 14.37
C VAL A 628 -16.43 18.61 13.11
N SER A 629 -16.26 17.30 13.27
CA SER A 629 -16.12 16.39 12.12
C SER A 629 -17.34 16.50 11.19
N GLY A 630 -17.11 16.56 9.88
CA GLY A 630 -18.19 16.80 8.90
C GLY A 630 -18.67 18.25 8.76
N ALA A 631 -18.06 19.24 9.44
CA ALA A 631 -18.45 20.65 9.34
C ALA A 631 -18.14 21.33 7.99
N GLY A 632 -17.44 20.67 7.06
CA GLY A 632 -17.05 21.24 5.76
C GLY A 632 -15.65 21.86 5.70
N LYS A 633 -14.78 21.64 6.70
CA LYS A 633 -13.40 22.19 6.76
C LYS A 633 -12.56 21.88 5.51
N THR A 634 -12.33 20.59 5.23
CA THR A 634 -11.58 20.15 4.06
C THR A 634 -12.28 20.55 2.77
N THR A 635 -13.62 20.58 2.76
CA THR A 635 -14.40 21.04 1.60
C THR A 635 -14.14 22.52 1.30
N LEU A 636 -14.14 23.39 2.30
CA LEU A 636 -13.79 24.80 2.14
C LEU A 636 -12.35 24.96 1.64
N LEU A 637 -11.40 24.27 2.26
CA LEU A 637 -9.99 24.36 1.89
C LEU A 637 -9.72 23.82 0.47
N ASP A 638 -10.42 22.77 0.03
CA ASP A 638 -10.39 22.25 -1.34
C ASP A 638 -11.03 23.22 -2.35
N VAL A 639 -12.12 23.90 -2.00
CA VAL A 639 -12.77 24.92 -2.87
C VAL A 639 -11.86 26.14 -3.01
N LEU A 640 -11.29 26.63 -1.91
CA LEU A 640 -10.38 27.78 -1.90
C LEU A 640 -9.07 27.50 -2.63
N SER A 641 -8.53 26.29 -2.53
CA SER A 641 -7.37 25.85 -3.32
C SER A 641 -7.73 25.49 -4.78
N GLY A 642 -9.02 25.26 -5.05
CA GLY A 642 -9.56 24.88 -6.35
C GLY A 642 -9.20 23.47 -6.79
N ARG A 643 -9.15 22.56 -5.82
CA ARG A 643 -8.95 21.13 -6.05
C ARG A 643 -10.27 20.38 -6.27
N LYS A 644 -11.42 20.96 -5.91
CA LYS A 644 -12.73 20.41 -6.28
C LYS A 644 -12.96 20.52 -7.79
N THR A 645 -13.16 19.37 -8.42
CA THR A 645 -13.35 19.23 -9.87
C THR A 645 -14.80 18.92 -10.26
N GLY A 646 -15.66 18.63 -9.28
CA GLY A 646 -17.10 18.46 -9.45
C GLY A 646 -17.87 19.29 -8.41
N GLY A 647 -19.21 19.32 -8.56
CA GLY A 647 -20.09 20.18 -7.76
C GLY A 647 -20.22 21.60 -8.30
N TYR A 648 -21.14 22.37 -7.71
CA TYR A 648 -21.40 23.76 -8.08
C TYR A 648 -20.81 24.68 -7.00
N ILE A 649 -19.96 25.62 -7.42
CA ILE A 649 -19.35 26.63 -6.55
C ILE A 649 -19.96 27.98 -6.91
N GLU A 650 -20.57 28.64 -5.93
CA GLU A 650 -21.09 30.01 -6.04
C GLU A 650 -20.34 30.91 -5.04
N GLY A 651 -20.40 32.23 -5.26
CA GLY A 651 -19.66 33.23 -4.49
C GLY A 651 -18.41 33.74 -5.22
N SER A 652 -17.58 34.53 -4.53
CA SER A 652 -16.38 35.14 -5.14
C SER A 652 -15.11 34.83 -4.35
N ILE A 653 -14.02 34.52 -5.07
CA ILE A 653 -12.69 34.29 -4.50
C ILE A 653 -11.71 35.23 -5.19
N LYS A 654 -11.04 36.09 -4.41
CA LYS A 654 -10.07 37.06 -4.91
C LYS A 654 -8.70 36.89 -4.23
N VAL A 655 -7.65 37.17 -4.98
CA VAL A 655 -6.26 37.20 -4.51
C VAL A 655 -5.74 38.62 -4.65
N SER A 656 -5.49 39.29 -3.51
CA SER A 656 -5.07 40.70 -3.45
C SER A 656 -5.93 41.63 -4.32
N GLY A 657 -7.25 41.46 -4.26
CA GLY A 657 -8.23 42.24 -5.01
C GLY A 657 -8.56 41.74 -6.43
N TYR A 658 -7.75 40.86 -7.00
CA TYR A 658 -7.96 40.30 -8.34
C TYR A 658 -8.72 38.97 -8.30
N MET A 659 -9.55 38.70 -9.32
CA MET A 659 -10.27 37.42 -9.40
C MET A 659 -9.30 36.24 -9.51
N LYS A 660 -9.54 35.19 -8.71
CA LYS A 660 -8.71 33.99 -8.71
C LYS A 660 -8.76 33.27 -10.06
N LYS A 661 -7.62 33.22 -10.77
CA LYS A 661 -7.43 32.39 -11.97
C LYS A 661 -6.98 30.99 -11.58
N GLN A 662 -7.87 30.00 -11.74
CA GLN A 662 -7.64 28.64 -11.25
C GLN A 662 -6.39 27.97 -11.86
N GLU A 663 -6.11 28.20 -13.15
CA GLU A 663 -5.03 27.51 -13.86
C GLU A 663 -3.64 27.86 -13.34
N THR A 664 -3.45 29.10 -12.87
CA THR A 664 -2.15 29.63 -12.45
C THR A 664 -2.03 29.77 -10.93
N PHE A 665 -3.12 29.57 -10.18
CA PHE A 665 -3.16 29.71 -8.73
C PHE A 665 -2.14 28.81 -8.01
N THR A 666 -1.91 27.59 -8.52
CA THR A 666 -0.93 26.64 -7.96
C THR A 666 0.53 27.11 -8.02
N ARG A 667 0.82 28.19 -8.78
CA ARG A 667 2.15 28.83 -8.81
C ARG A 667 2.41 29.74 -7.62
N ILE A 668 1.36 30.27 -7.00
CA ILE A 668 1.45 31.15 -5.83
C ILE A 668 0.98 30.49 -4.54
N SER A 669 0.33 29.32 -4.64
CA SER A 669 -0.16 28.55 -3.50
C SER A 669 0.55 27.19 -3.33
N GLY A 670 0.84 26.80 -2.09
CA GLY A 670 1.19 25.42 -1.71
C GLY A 670 0.02 24.73 -1.00
N TYR A 671 -0.13 23.42 -1.17
CA TYR A 671 -1.16 22.62 -0.48
C TYR A 671 -0.55 21.35 0.07
N CYS A 672 -0.55 21.18 1.39
CA CYS A 672 -0.15 19.94 2.05
C CYS A 672 -1.39 19.09 2.33
N GLU A 673 -1.40 17.88 1.77
CA GLU A 673 -2.49 16.92 1.98
C GLU A 673 -2.39 16.19 3.31
N GLN A 674 -3.52 15.67 3.79
CA GLN A 674 -3.58 14.82 4.98
C GLN A 674 -2.72 13.54 4.83
N ASN A 675 -2.64 12.97 3.62
CA ASN A 675 -1.79 11.80 3.33
C ASN A 675 -0.44 12.21 2.76
N ASP A 676 0.65 11.85 3.42
CA ASP A 676 2.01 12.19 2.98
C ASP A 676 2.54 11.22 1.92
N ILE A 677 2.19 11.48 0.67
CA ILE A 677 2.58 10.65 -0.47
C ILE A 677 3.83 11.25 -1.14
N HIS A 678 4.91 10.47 -1.16
CA HIS A 678 6.20 10.82 -1.76
C HIS A 678 6.81 9.60 -2.45
N SER A 679 7.69 9.81 -3.43
CA SER A 679 8.42 8.71 -4.08
C SER A 679 9.31 7.99 -3.03
N PRO A 680 9.24 6.66 -2.91
CA PRO A 680 9.87 5.96 -1.78
C PRO A 680 11.39 5.80 -1.90
N HIS A 681 11.95 5.84 -3.11
CA HIS A 681 13.38 5.53 -3.37
C HIS A 681 14.27 6.79 -3.51
N VAL A 682 13.74 7.98 -3.26
CA VAL A 682 14.50 9.24 -3.26
C VAL A 682 14.82 9.68 -1.84
N THR A 683 15.86 10.52 -1.67
CA THR A 683 16.18 11.12 -0.36
C THR A 683 15.34 12.36 -0.09
N VAL A 684 15.34 12.82 1.17
CA VAL A 684 14.75 14.10 1.58
C VAL A 684 15.27 15.25 0.70
N PHE A 685 16.60 15.39 0.58
CA PHE A 685 17.22 16.46 -0.21
C PHE A 685 16.86 16.39 -1.70
N GLU A 686 16.84 15.19 -2.29
CA GLU A 686 16.49 15.00 -3.69
C GLU A 686 15.02 15.30 -3.98
N SER A 687 14.12 14.97 -3.04
CA SER A 687 12.70 15.29 -3.14
C SER A 687 12.48 16.81 -3.21
N LEU A 688 13.21 17.56 -2.36
CA LEU A 688 13.20 19.02 -2.39
C LEU A 688 13.81 19.56 -3.67
N LEU A 689 14.98 19.07 -4.09
CA LEU A 689 15.63 19.51 -5.32
C LEU A 689 14.77 19.28 -6.56
N TYR A 690 14.07 18.14 -6.62
CA TYR A 690 13.12 17.82 -7.69
C TYR A 690 11.95 18.81 -7.75
N SER A 691 11.32 19.09 -6.60
CA SER A 691 10.25 20.10 -6.50
C SER A 691 10.76 21.49 -6.91
N ALA A 692 11.94 21.88 -6.41
CA ALA A 692 12.60 23.14 -6.71
C ALA A 692 12.85 23.30 -8.21
N TRP A 693 13.29 22.21 -8.87
CA TRP A 693 13.60 22.25 -10.29
C TRP A 693 12.36 22.55 -11.13
N LEU A 694 11.22 21.97 -10.79
CA LEU A 694 10.03 22.06 -11.61
C LEU A 694 9.14 23.27 -11.28
N ARG A 695 9.15 23.75 -10.03
CA ARG A 695 8.26 24.82 -9.57
C ARG A 695 8.90 26.21 -9.54
N LEU A 696 10.21 26.32 -9.29
CA LEU A 696 10.90 27.62 -9.35
C LEU A 696 11.04 28.10 -10.81
N GLY A 697 11.14 29.42 -10.98
CA GLY A 697 11.29 30.06 -12.29
C GLY A 697 12.55 29.60 -13.05
N SER A 698 12.53 29.70 -14.38
CA SER A 698 13.67 29.36 -15.23
C SER A 698 14.84 30.35 -15.14
N ASP A 699 14.57 31.53 -14.59
CA ASP A 699 15.47 32.64 -14.30
C ASP A 699 16.39 32.38 -13.08
N ILE A 700 16.04 31.45 -12.21
CA ILE A 700 16.82 31.11 -11.01
C ILE A 700 17.96 30.14 -11.37
N SER A 701 19.19 30.48 -10.99
CA SER A 701 20.38 29.64 -11.21
C SER A 701 20.32 28.34 -10.40
N LYS A 702 21.10 27.33 -10.82
CA LYS A 702 21.16 26.02 -10.13
C LYS A 702 21.73 26.17 -8.72
N GLU A 703 22.69 27.06 -8.54
CA GLU A 703 23.36 27.36 -7.29
C GLU A 703 22.41 28.07 -6.32
N ALA A 704 21.67 29.09 -6.81
CA ALA A 704 20.64 29.78 -6.03
C ALA A 704 19.52 28.82 -5.60
N ARG A 705 19.10 27.92 -6.50
CA ARG A 705 18.13 26.86 -6.17
C ARG A 705 18.63 25.95 -5.05
N LYS A 706 19.90 25.51 -5.12
CA LYS A 706 20.48 24.63 -4.11
C LYS A 706 20.58 25.34 -2.77
N MET A 707 21.04 26.59 -2.74
CA MET A 707 21.07 27.39 -1.51
C MET A 707 19.67 27.58 -0.91
N PHE A 708 18.65 27.80 -1.74
CA PHE A 708 17.27 27.91 -1.28
C PHE A 708 16.75 26.60 -0.68
N VAL A 709 17.11 25.44 -1.26
CA VAL A 709 16.77 24.13 -0.68
C VAL A 709 17.42 23.93 0.69
N GLU A 710 18.68 24.34 0.87
CA GLU A 710 19.35 24.27 2.18
C GLU A 710 18.68 25.22 3.20
N GLU A 711 18.27 26.43 2.80
CA GLU A 711 17.50 27.36 3.66
C GLU A 711 16.17 26.73 4.12
N ILE A 712 15.46 26.03 3.24
CA ILE A 712 14.21 25.34 3.62
C ILE A 712 14.47 24.15 4.53
N LEU A 713 15.56 23.40 4.35
CA LEU A 713 15.91 22.29 5.24
C LEU A 713 16.18 22.76 6.67
N GLU A 714 16.88 23.89 6.82
CA GLU A 714 17.12 24.56 8.11
C GLU A 714 15.79 25.02 8.72
N LEU A 715 14.91 25.64 7.91
CA LEU A 715 13.61 26.16 8.36
C LEU A 715 12.69 25.07 8.94
N VAL A 716 12.69 23.86 8.35
CA VAL A 716 11.89 22.72 8.81
C VAL A 716 12.67 21.74 9.69
N GLU A 717 13.92 22.04 10.03
CA GLU A 717 14.81 21.22 10.88
C GLU A 717 15.02 19.77 10.38
N LEU A 718 15.17 19.60 9.06
CA LEU A 718 15.43 18.29 8.43
C LEU A 718 16.90 18.08 8.02
N ASP A 719 17.82 18.94 8.45
CA ASP A 719 19.24 18.90 8.05
C ASP A 719 19.92 17.56 8.36
N THR A 720 19.64 16.99 9.54
CA THR A 720 20.20 15.70 9.98
C THR A 720 19.69 14.52 9.17
N LEU A 721 18.54 14.67 8.51
CA LEU A 721 17.88 13.63 7.72
C LEU A 721 17.99 13.87 6.21
N ARG A 722 18.83 14.82 5.76
CA ARG A 722 18.94 15.22 4.35
C ARG A 722 19.20 14.04 3.38
N GLN A 723 19.97 13.04 3.80
CA GLN A 723 20.28 11.84 2.99
C GLN A 723 19.41 10.63 3.32
N ALA A 724 18.47 10.76 4.28
CA ALA A 724 17.57 9.66 4.62
C ALA A 724 16.64 9.35 3.45
N ILE A 725 16.45 8.05 3.17
CA ILE A 725 15.51 7.57 2.15
C ILE A 725 14.09 7.75 2.69
N VAL A 726 13.21 8.30 1.85
CA VAL A 726 11.83 8.59 2.22
C VAL A 726 11.05 7.32 2.61
N GLY A 727 11.15 6.26 1.81
CA GLY A 727 10.49 4.97 2.07
C GLY A 727 8.96 4.99 1.94
N LEU A 728 8.35 3.81 2.09
CA LEU A 728 6.91 3.60 2.02
C LEU A 728 6.23 3.92 3.37
N PRO A 729 5.10 4.65 3.38
CA PRO A 729 4.39 5.01 4.61
C PRO A 729 4.05 3.79 5.47
N GLY A 730 4.39 3.84 6.76
CA GLY A 730 4.11 2.78 7.74
C GLY A 730 4.92 1.49 7.59
N VAL A 731 5.82 1.41 6.59
CA VAL A 731 6.64 0.21 6.33
C VAL A 731 8.13 0.48 6.59
N ASN A 732 8.70 1.53 5.97
CA ASN A 732 10.12 1.84 6.09
C ASN A 732 10.44 3.32 5.79
N GLY A 733 11.67 3.74 6.10
CA GLY A 733 12.17 5.09 5.83
C GLY A 733 11.83 6.08 6.94
N LEU A 734 11.30 7.24 6.55
CA LEU A 734 10.96 8.33 7.46
C LEU A 734 9.77 7.99 8.37
N SER A 735 9.85 8.46 9.63
CA SER A 735 8.71 8.44 10.56
C SER A 735 7.56 9.32 10.04
N THR A 736 6.37 9.18 10.63
CA THR A 736 5.19 9.99 10.28
C THR A 736 5.47 11.50 10.43
N GLU A 737 6.08 11.88 11.55
CA GLU A 737 6.52 13.24 11.87
C GLU A 737 7.49 13.82 10.83
N GLN A 738 8.56 13.08 10.53
CA GLN A 738 9.59 13.49 9.58
C GLN A 738 9.01 13.63 8.16
N ARG A 739 8.09 12.72 7.81
CA ARG A 739 7.41 12.73 6.51
C ARG A 739 6.44 13.91 6.39
N LYS A 740 5.75 14.29 7.47
CA LYS A 740 4.91 15.51 7.52
C LYS A 740 5.73 16.76 7.27
N ARG A 741 6.89 16.90 7.94
CA ARG A 741 7.82 18.00 7.69
C ARG A 741 8.35 18.00 6.26
N LEU A 742 8.64 16.83 5.68
CA LEU A 742 9.01 16.72 4.26
C LEU A 742 7.88 17.19 3.33
N THR A 743 6.62 16.84 3.62
CA THR A 743 5.46 17.34 2.85
C THR A 743 5.41 18.86 2.85
N ILE A 744 5.56 19.48 4.03
CA ILE A 744 5.61 20.93 4.19
C ILE A 744 6.77 21.51 3.38
N ALA A 745 7.98 20.96 3.55
CA ALA A 745 9.18 21.43 2.86
C ALA A 745 9.07 21.34 1.32
N VAL A 746 8.48 20.26 0.78
CA VAL A 746 8.29 20.09 -0.67
C VAL A 746 7.38 21.18 -1.25
N GLU A 747 6.37 21.62 -0.50
CA GLU A 747 5.50 22.72 -0.90
C GLU A 747 6.18 24.09 -0.70
N LEU A 748 6.96 24.27 0.37
CA LEU A 748 7.71 25.52 0.64
C LEU A 748 8.78 25.83 -0.39
N VAL A 749 9.41 24.80 -0.94
CA VAL A 749 10.44 24.93 -1.98
C VAL A 749 9.90 25.54 -3.28
N ALA A 750 8.58 25.54 -3.49
CA ALA A 750 7.96 26.27 -4.59
C ALA A 750 7.99 27.80 -4.40
N ASN A 751 8.47 28.27 -3.23
CA ASN A 751 8.38 29.63 -2.76
C ASN A 751 6.94 30.21 -2.81
N PRO A 752 5.93 29.50 -2.28
CA PRO A 752 4.55 29.96 -2.34
C PRO A 752 4.32 31.15 -1.39
N SER A 753 3.36 32.00 -1.76
CA SER A 753 2.90 33.13 -0.94
C SER A 753 1.76 32.72 0.00
N ILE A 754 0.93 31.76 -0.43
CA ILE A 754 -0.23 31.23 0.31
C ILE A 754 0.00 29.73 0.53
N ILE A 755 -0.20 29.24 1.75
CA ILE A 755 0.00 27.83 2.07
C ILE A 755 -1.25 27.31 2.77
N PHE A 756 -1.81 26.23 2.23
CA PHE A 756 -2.89 25.46 2.83
C PHE A 756 -2.30 24.18 3.44
N LEU A 757 -2.58 23.93 4.71
CA LEU A 757 -2.14 22.75 5.45
C LEU A 757 -3.37 21.97 5.91
N ASP A 758 -3.62 20.79 5.34
CA ASP A 758 -4.75 19.96 5.76
C ASP A 758 -4.31 18.99 6.87
N GLU A 759 -4.72 19.29 8.11
CA GLU A 759 -4.43 18.53 9.32
C GLU A 759 -2.93 18.19 9.52
N PRO A 760 -2.05 19.20 9.64
CA PRO A 760 -0.61 18.98 9.73
C PRO A 760 -0.18 18.22 11.00
N THR A 761 -1.03 18.18 12.03
CA THR A 761 -0.78 17.51 13.31
C THR A 761 -1.42 16.12 13.41
N SER A 762 -2.10 15.65 12.36
CA SER A 762 -2.83 14.37 12.40
C SER A 762 -1.89 13.17 12.46
N GLY A 763 -2.19 12.24 13.37
CA GLY A 763 -1.42 11.01 13.56
C GLY A 763 -0.04 11.22 14.20
N LEU A 764 0.22 12.41 14.78
CA LEU A 764 1.43 12.74 15.52
C LEU A 764 1.13 12.79 17.02
N ASP A 765 2.14 12.49 17.85
CA ASP A 765 2.12 12.90 19.25
C ASP A 765 2.26 14.43 19.35
N ALA A 766 1.87 15.04 20.47
CA ALA A 766 1.93 16.48 20.63
C ALA A 766 3.36 17.05 20.66
N ARG A 767 4.41 16.27 20.99
CA ARG A 767 5.82 16.71 20.80
C ARG A 767 6.15 16.84 19.32
N ALA A 768 5.91 15.79 18.53
CA ALA A 768 6.03 15.74 17.08
C ALA A 768 5.17 16.82 16.42
N ALA A 769 3.93 17.02 16.91
CA ALA A 769 3.05 18.06 16.44
C ALA A 769 3.58 19.45 16.79
N ALA A 770 4.15 19.66 17.98
CA ALA A 770 4.79 20.93 18.36
C ALA A 770 6.01 21.22 17.49
N ILE A 771 6.83 20.22 17.15
CA ILE A 771 7.95 20.36 16.21
C ILE A 771 7.44 20.78 14.82
N VAL A 772 6.39 20.11 14.32
CA VAL A 772 5.76 20.47 13.04
C VAL A 772 5.17 21.89 13.10
N MET A 773 4.46 22.23 14.17
CA MET A 773 3.84 23.55 14.34
C MET A 773 4.88 24.66 14.51
N ARG A 774 6.04 24.39 15.12
CA ARG A 774 7.17 25.31 15.14
C ARG A 774 7.69 25.58 13.73
N ALA A 775 7.83 24.55 12.89
CA ALA A 775 8.21 24.74 11.48
C ALA A 775 7.15 25.55 10.71
N VAL A 776 5.86 25.33 10.99
CA VAL A 776 4.76 26.14 10.43
C VAL A 776 4.83 27.59 10.90
N ARG A 777 5.09 27.83 12.19
CA ARG A 777 5.24 29.18 12.77
C ARG A 777 6.41 29.92 12.15
N ASN A 778 7.58 29.27 12.08
CA ASN A 778 8.77 29.81 11.41
C ASN A 778 8.46 30.19 9.95
N THR A 779 7.63 29.39 9.27
CA THR A 779 7.19 29.69 7.90
C THR A 779 6.32 30.95 7.84
N VAL A 780 5.36 31.11 8.76
CA VAL A 780 4.48 32.28 8.80
C VAL A 780 5.29 33.54 9.07
N ASP A 781 6.28 33.48 9.97
CA ASP A 781 7.13 34.60 10.37
C ASP A 781 8.00 35.14 9.23
N THR A 782 8.19 34.36 8.16
CA THR A 782 8.77 34.87 6.91
C THR A 782 7.87 35.88 6.19
N GLY A 783 6.61 36.01 6.58
CA GLY A 783 5.59 36.89 6.01
C GLY A 783 4.66 36.20 5.00
N ARG A 784 4.48 34.87 5.07
CA ARG A 784 3.58 34.10 4.20
C ARG A 784 2.17 34.03 4.79
N THR A 785 1.18 33.82 3.94
CA THR A 785 -0.21 33.58 4.36
C THR A 785 -0.39 32.09 4.59
N VAL A 786 -0.65 31.65 5.82
CA VAL A 786 -0.76 30.23 6.15
C VAL A 786 -2.08 29.93 6.83
N VAL A 787 -2.82 28.98 6.27
CA VAL A 787 -4.05 28.46 6.85
C VAL A 787 -3.90 26.97 7.07
N CYS A 788 -4.28 26.48 8.24
CA CYS A 788 -4.31 25.05 8.51
C CYS A 788 -5.61 24.58 9.14
N THR A 789 -6.09 23.42 8.72
CA THR A 789 -7.15 22.71 9.45
C THR A 789 -6.54 22.00 10.65
N ILE A 790 -7.14 22.13 11.83
CA ILE A 790 -6.70 21.38 13.02
C ILE A 790 -7.90 20.76 13.72
N HIS A 791 -7.70 19.54 14.20
CA HIS A 791 -8.64 18.78 15.00
C HIS A 791 -8.15 18.74 16.46
N GLN A 792 -8.76 19.52 17.35
CA GLN A 792 -8.49 19.54 18.80
C GLN A 792 -7.00 19.64 19.20
N PRO A 793 -6.36 20.82 19.05
CA PRO A 793 -4.98 21.04 19.46
C PRO A 793 -4.81 21.10 20.98
N SER A 794 -3.59 20.87 21.46
CA SER A 794 -3.19 21.24 22.82
C SER A 794 -3.24 22.77 23.02
N ILE A 795 -3.24 23.23 24.28
CA ILE A 795 -3.28 24.67 24.60
C ILE A 795 -2.10 25.39 23.93
N ASP A 796 -0.89 24.85 24.03
CA ASP A 796 0.33 25.44 23.45
C ASP A 796 0.22 25.58 21.92
N ILE A 797 -0.34 24.56 21.23
CA ILE A 797 -0.55 24.61 19.78
C ILE A 797 -1.67 25.59 19.42
N PHE A 798 -2.75 25.61 20.21
CA PHE A 798 -3.88 26.51 19.96
C PHE A 798 -3.50 27.97 20.12
N GLU A 799 -2.67 28.29 21.11
CA GLU A 799 -2.21 29.65 21.37
C GLU A 799 -1.13 30.12 20.38
N ALA A 800 -0.54 29.22 19.59
CA ALA A 800 0.34 29.58 18.48
C ALA A 800 -0.40 30.20 17.28
N PHE A 801 -1.74 30.09 17.24
CA PHE A 801 -2.59 30.68 16.20
C PHE A 801 -2.88 32.15 16.45
N ASP A 802 -2.89 32.93 15.38
CA ASP A 802 -3.23 34.35 15.42
C ASP A 802 -4.74 34.56 15.25
N GLU A 803 -5.35 33.83 14.31
CA GLU A 803 -6.76 33.93 13.94
C GLU A 803 -7.44 32.56 13.87
N LEU A 804 -8.75 32.53 14.11
CA LEU A 804 -9.59 31.33 14.06
C LEU A 804 -10.78 31.56 13.12
N LEU A 805 -11.02 30.60 12.23
CA LEU A 805 -12.24 30.42 11.46
C LEU A 805 -12.91 29.13 11.92
N LEU A 806 -14.06 29.25 12.58
CA LEU A 806 -14.81 28.13 13.14
C LEU A 806 -16.07 27.84 12.31
N LEU A 807 -16.16 26.59 11.84
CA LEU A 807 -17.26 26.08 11.01
C LEU A 807 -18.15 25.07 11.74
N LYS A 808 -19.44 25.10 11.39
CA LYS A 808 -20.47 24.16 11.85
C LYS A 808 -21.41 23.85 10.68
N ARG A 809 -21.50 22.58 10.26
CA ARG A 809 -22.40 22.09 9.19
C ARG A 809 -22.43 23.00 7.93
N GLY A 810 -21.26 23.47 7.49
CA GLY A 810 -21.13 24.33 6.32
C GLY A 810 -21.36 25.83 6.57
N GLU A 811 -21.64 26.23 7.80
CA GLU A 811 -21.89 27.62 8.21
C GLU A 811 -20.79 28.12 9.15
N THR A 812 -20.59 29.43 9.19
CA THR A 812 -19.57 30.07 10.01
C THR A 812 -20.16 30.56 11.33
N ILE A 813 -19.49 30.28 12.44
CA ILE A 813 -19.94 30.65 13.79
C ILE A 813 -18.99 31.61 14.51
N TYR A 814 -17.72 31.65 14.08
CA TYR A 814 -16.72 32.61 14.57
C TYR A 814 -15.64 32.83 13.50
N VAL A 815 -15.26 34.09 13.27
CA VAL A 815 -14.08 34.47 12.49
C VAL A 815 -13.42 35.66 13.15
N GLY A 816 -12.19 35.52 13.63
CA GLY A 816 -11.48 36.62 14.26
C GLY A 816 -10.20 36.21 14.98
N PRO A 817 -9.50 37.19 15.58
CA PRO A 817 -8.29 36.94 16.36
C PRO A 817 -8.60 36.15 17.63
N LEU A 818 -7.68 35.29 18.05
CA LEU A 818 -7.81 34.59 19.34
C LEU A 818 -7.51 35.52 20.52
N GLY A 819 -6.52 36.41 20.36
CA GLY A 819 -6.01 37.27 21.42
C GLY A 819 -5.08 36.53 22.39
N HIS A 820 -4.38 37.28 23.24
CA HIS A 820 -3.49 36.70 24.24
C HIS A 820 -4.29 35.74 25.14
N ARG A 821 -3.83 34.48 25.24
CA ARG A 821 -4.52 33.41 25.97
C ARG A 821 -5.97 33.15 25.52
N SER A 822 -6.27 33.32 24.23
CA SER A 822 -7.61 33.11 23.65
C SER A 822 -8.72 34.00 24.25
N PHE A 823 -8.37 35.14 24.84
CA PHE A 823 -9.32 36.01 25.55
C PHE A 823 -10.49 36.49 24.68
N HIS A 824 -10.25 36.84 23.41
CA HIS A 824 -11.33 37.35 22.52
C HIS A 824 -12.35 36.26 22.18
N LEU A 825 -11.87 35.03 21.99
CA LEU A 825 -12.71 33.86 21.73
C LEU A 825 -13.61 33.56 22.93
N ILE A 826 -13.01 33.47 24.13
CA ILE A 826 -13.73 33.16 25.37
C ILE A 826 -14.79 34.22 25.63
N LYS A 827 -14.42 35.50 25.55
CA LYS A 827 -15.35 36.63 25.72
C LYS A 827 -16.53 36.59 24.75
N TYR A 828 -16.31 36.17 23.50
CA TYR A 828 -17.38 36.08 22.50
C TYR A 828 -18.39 35.01 22.87
N PHE A 829 -17.94 33.79 23.18
CA PHE A 829 -18.84 32.69 23.50
C PHE A 829 -19.50 32.84 24.86
N GLU A 830 -18.79 33.30 25.90
CA GLU A 830 -19.39 33.56 27.23
C GLU A 830 -20.41 34.71 27.22
N GLY A 831 -20.37 35.58 26.21
CA GLY A 831 -21.35 36.64 26.01
C GLY A 831 -22.69 36.14 25.46
N ILE A 832 -22.80 34.87 25.08
CA ILE A 832 -24.02 34.26 24.53
C ILE A 832 -24.81 33.62 25.67
N GLU A 833 -26.08 33.99 25.82
CA GLU A 833 -26.95 33.39 26.85
C GLU A 833 -27.11 31.88 26.62
N GLY A 834 -26.92 31.08 27.68
CA GLY A 834 -27.03 29.62 27.63
C GLY A 834 -25.73 28.85 27.40
N THR A 835 -24.59 29.52 27.18
CA THR A 835 -23.28 28.85 27.13
C THR A 835 -22.66 28.65 28.51
N SER A 836 -22.06 27.49 28.76
CA SER A 836 -21.29 27.23 29.98
C SER A 836 -19.97 28.01 29.98
N LYS A 837 -19.63 28.63 31.11
CA LYS A 837 -18.32 29.29 31.30
C LYS A 837 -17.18 28.27 31.21
N ILE A 838 -16.00 28.74 30.80
CA ILE A 838 -14.80 27.90 30.76
C ILE A 838 -14.31 27.63 32.20
N ASN A 839 -13.97 26.38 32.50
CA ASN A 839 -13.39 26.01 33.79
C ASN A 839 -11.91 26.41 33.85
N GLU A 840 -11.38 26.69 35.05
CA GLU A 840 -9.95 26.96 35.23
C GLU A 840 -9.11 25.75 34.77
N GLY A 841 -8.09 26.01 33.93
CA GLY A 841 -7.23 24.96 33.35
C GLY A 841 -7.80 24.23 32.14
N GLN A 842 -9.07 24.43 31.78
CA GLN A 842 -9.68 23.78 30.62
C GLN A 842 -9.12 24.33 29.30
N ASN A 843 -8.90 23.44 28.32
CA ASN A 843 -8.43 23.84 27.00
C ASN A 843 -9.53 24.63 26.24
N PRO A 844 -9.30 25.89 25.85
CA PRO A 844 -10.28 26.70 25.13
C PRO A 844 -10.76 26.07 23.81
N ALA A 845 -9.87 25.33 23.12
CA ALA A 845 -10.19 24.68 21.87
C ALA A 845 -11.15 23.49 22.04
N THR A 846 -11.02 22.75 23.13
CA THR A 846 -11.94 21.66 23.50
C THR A 846 -13.28 22.23 23.92
N TRP A 847 -13.25 23.20 24.85
CA TRP A 847 -14.45 23.87 25.36
C TRP A 847 -15.31 24.48 24.23
N MET A 848 -14.70 25.21 23.28
CA MET A 848 -15.47 25.82 22.19
C MET A 848 -16.18 24.77 21.31
N LEU A 849 -15.57 23.59 21.08
CA LEU A 849 -16.15 22.53 20.26
C LEU A 849 -17.28 21.80 20.99
N GLU A 850 -17.20 21.70 22.32
CA GLU A 850 -18.24 21.12 23.16
C GLU A 850 -19.47 22.03 23.25
N VAL A 851 -19.25 23.33 23.50
CA VAL A 851 -20.32 24.34 23.60
C VAL A 851 -21.05 24.52 22.26
N THR A 852 -20.32 24.41 21.15
CA THR A 852 -20.87 24.53 19.79
C THR A 852 -21.36 23.19 19.21
N SER A 853 -21.38 22.13 20.02
CA SER A 853 -21.88 20.82 19.59
C SER A 853 -23.39 20.85 19.33
N SER A 854 -23.85 20.04 18.37
CA SER A 854 -25.28 20.00 18.02
C SER A 854 -26.19 19.54 19.17
N THR A 855 -25.67 18.72 20.09
CA THR A 855 -26.43 18.27 21.26
C THR A 855 -26.66 19.43 22.22
N GLN A 856 -25.60 20.19 22.52
CA GLN A 856 -25.70 21.32 23.44
C GLN A 856 -26.56 22.44 22.86
N GLU A 857 -26.51 22.63 21.55
CA GLU A 857 -27.33 23.59 20.84
C GLU A 857 -28.84 23.27 20.89
N MET A 858 -29.21 21.98 20.76
CA MET A 858 -30.60 21.56 20.93
C MET A 858 -31.09 21.76 22.37
N VAL A 859 -30.19 21.63 23.35
CA VAL A 859 -30.49 21.85 24.77
C VAL A 859 -30.63 23.34 25.08
N SER A 860 -29.77 24.20 24.52
CA SER A 860 -29.79 25.65 24.72
C SER A 860 -30.83 26.37 23.86
N GLY A 861 -31.26 25.78 22.75
CA GLY A 861 -32.23 26.36 21.81
C GLY A 861 -31.69 27.55 21.00
N VAL A 862 -30.35 27.69 20.90
CA VAL A 862 -29.68 28.83 20.27
C VAL A 862 -29.14 28.43 18.89
N ASP A 863 -29.23 29.27 17.85
CA ASP A 863 -28.48 29.05 16.60
C ASP A 863 -27.24 29.95 16.53
N PHE A 864 -26.06 29.36 16.74
CA PHE A 864 -24.79 30.09 16.72
C PHE A 864 -24.49 30.76 15.36
N ALA A 865 -24.97 30.20 14.24
CA ALA A 865 -24.71 30.76 12.91
C ALA A 865 -25.50 32.05 12.68
N GLU A 866 -26.76 32.10 13.13
CA GLU A 866 -27.56 33.32 13.08
C GLU A 866 -27.01 34.41 14.01
N LEU A 867 -26.60 34.03 15.23
CA LEU A 867 -26.00 34.97 16.18
C LEU A 867 -24.73 35.59 15.62
N PHE A 868 -23.87 34.78 14.98
CA PHE A 868 -22.67 35.29 14.32
C PHE A 868 -23.02 36.33 13.25
N LYS A 869 -24.00 36.06 12.37
CA LYS A 869 -24.44 37.02 11.34
C LYS A 869 -24.94 38.36 11.90
N LYS A 870 -25.54 38.36 13.11
CA LYS A 870 -26.02 39.57 13.80
C LYS A 870 -24.92 40.31 14.58
N SER A 871 -23.80 39.63 14.87
CA SER A 871 -22.70 40.14 15.69
C SER A 871 -21.91 41.28 15.05
N GLU A 872 -21.25 42.09 15.87
CA GLU A 872 -20.27 43.10 15.40
C GLU A 872 -19.07 42.46 14.69
N LEU A 873 -18.69 41.25 15.09
CA LEU A 873 -17.58 40.51 14.51
C LEU A 873 -17.82 40.22 13.03
N TYR A 874 -19.04 39.80 12.67
CA TYR A 874 -19.41 39.58 11.27
C TYR A 874 -19.38 40.85 10.42
N ARG A 875 -19.89 41.99 10.94
CA ARG A 875 -19.82 43.28 10.22
C ARG A 875 -18.39 43.71 9.97
N ARG A 876 -17.53 43.63 11.00
CA ARG A 876 -16.10 43.93 10.88
C ARG A 876 -15.42 43.04 9.85
N ASN A 877 -15.74 41.75 9.81
CA ASN A 877 -15.18 40.84 8.82
C ASN A 877 -15.63 41.19 7.39
N LYS A 878 -16.90 41.56 7.18
CA LYS A 878 -17.38 42.02 5.88
C LYS A 878 -16.71 43.33 5.43
N GLU A 879 -16.45 44.26 6.35
CA GLU A 879 -15.68 45.48 6.08
C GLU A 879 -14.23 45.14 5.66
N ILE A 880 -13.56 44.27 6.40
CA ILE A 880 -12.20 43.80 6.08
C ILE A 880 -12.17 43.10 4.72
N ILE A 881 -13.13 42.24 4.43
CA ILE A 881 -13.24 41.56 3.12
C ILE A 881 -13.41 42.59 2.01
N LYS A 882 -14.23 43.62 2.21
CA LYS A 882 -14.44 44.68 1.22
C LYS A 882 -13.15 45.46 0.97
N GLU A 883 -12.46 45.89 2.03
CA GLU A 883 -11.18 46.60 1.96
C GLU A 883 -10.10 45.78 1.23
N LEU A 884 -9.92 44.52 1.62
CA LEU A 884 -8.92 43.62 1.03
C LEU A 884 -9.29 43.10 -0.37
N SER A 885 -10.54 43.29 -0.79
CA SER A 885 -11.02 42.91 -2.12
C SER A 885 -10.83 44.00 -3.17
N GLU A 886 -10.35 45.18 -2.78
CA GLU A 886 -9.92 46.25 -3.67
C GLU A 886 -8.40 46.16 -3.91
N PRO A 887 -7.94 46.18 -5.18
CA PRO A 887 -6.52 46.09 -5.47
C PRO A 887 -5.78 47.35 -5.01
N PRO A 888 -4.59 47.23 -4.40
CA PRO A 888 -3.79 48.39 -4.01
C PRO A 888 -3.48 49.30 -5.21
N PRO A 889 -3.45 50.63 -5.04
CA PRO A 889 -3.11 51.55 -6.12
C PRO A 889 -1.69 51.26 -6.63
N ALA A 890 -1.54 51.15 -7.96
CA ALA A 890 -0.32 50.74 -8.67
C ALA A 890 0.07 49.24 -8.60
N SER A 891 -0.80 48.36 -8.10
CA SER A 891 -0.59 46.91 -8.23
C SER A 891 -0.93 46.39 -9.63
N ASN A 892 -0.25 45.34 -10.08
CA ASN A 892 -0.54 44.65 -11.34
C ASN A 892 -1.25 43.31 -11.06
N ASP A 893 -2.16 42.90 -11.95
CA ASP A 893 -2.80 41.58 -11.90
C ASP A 893 -1.75 40.47 -11.97
N ILE A 894 -1.98 39.39 -11.22
CA ILE A 894 -1.11 38.22 -11.17
C ILE A 894 -1.29 37.44 -12.48
N HIS A 895 -0.46 37.75 -13.47
CA HIS A 895 -0.48 37.08 -14.76
C HIS A 895 0.77 36.23 -14.98
N PHE A 896 0.55 34.94 -15.25
CA PHE A 896 1.59 34.02 -15.67
C PHE A 896 1.35 33.59 -17.11
N GLN A 897 2.36 33.70 -17.97
CA GLN A 897 2.25 33.33 -19.40
C GLN A 897 1.98 31.83 -19.61
N THR A 898 2.45 30.99 -18.69
CA THR A 898 2.33 29.53 -18.77
C THR A 898 1.78 28.97 -17.47
N LYS A 899 0.98 27.90 -17.61
CA LYS A 899 0.47 27.09 -16.50
C LYS A 899 1.60 26.53 -15.63
N TYR A 900 2.65 26.01 -16.26
CA TYR A 900 3.81 25.43 -15.58
C TYR A 900 5.01 26.39 -15.58
N SER A 901 5.86 26.31 -14.56
CA SER A 901 7.04 27.18 -14.44
C SER A 901 8.15 26.83 -15.45
N GLN A 902 8.37 25.53 -15.71
CA GLN A 902 9.40 25.05 -16.63
C GLN A 902 8.80 24.62 -17.99
N PRO A 903 9.56 24.72 -19.10
CA PRO A 903 9.15 24.20 -20.40
C PRO A 903 9.15 22.66 -20.44
N PHE A 904 8.45 22.09 -21.42
CA PHE A 904 8.26 20.64 -21.59
C PHE A 904 9.56 19.83 -21.53
N SER A 905 10.63 20.28 -22.19
CA SER A 905 11.92 19.58 -22.24
C SER A 905 12.59 19.48 -20.88
N LYS A 906 12.57 20.57 -20.09
CA LYS A 906 13.08 20.59 -18.72
C LYS A 906 12.23 19.75 -17.79
N GLN A 907 10.90 19.74 -17.97
CA GLN A 907 10.00 18.85 -17.23
C GLN A 907 10.37 17.38 -17.47
N TYR A 908 10.52 16.98 -18.73
CA TYR A 908 10.89 15.63 -19.12
C TYR A 908 12.25 15.22 -18.52
N LEU A 909 13.27 16.08 -18.61
CA LEU A 909 14.60 15.79 -18.07
C LEU A 909 14.60 15.63 -16.55
N ALA A 910 13.85 16.46 -15.82
CA ALA A 910 13.72 16.34 -14.38
C ALA A 910 12.98 15.06 -13.99
N CYS A 911 11.88 14.72 -14.68
CA CYS A 911 11.16 13.46 -14.47
C CYS A 911 12.07 12.25 -14.75
N LEU A 912 12.86 12.28 -15.83
CA LEU A 912 13.80 11.22 -16.17
C LEU A 912 14.90 11.07 -15.11
N TRP A 913 15.40 12.19 -14.57
CA TRP A 913 16.36 12.17 -13.47
C TRP A 913 15.78 11.52 -12.20
N LYS A 914 14.54 11.87 -11.80
CA LYS A 914 13.85 11.23 -10.67
C LYS A 914 13.67 9.73 -10.92
N GLN A 915 13.21 9.35 -12.11
CA GLN A 915 12.99 7.95 -12.46
C GLN A 915 14.30 7.15 -12.46
N HIS A 916 15.39 7.73 -12.96
CA HIS A 916 16.71 7.10 -12.92
C HIS A 916 17.16 6.77 -11.48
N LEU A 917 17.04 7.72 -10.55
CA LEU A 917 17.35 7.47 -9.14
C LEU A 917 16.44 6.41 -8.51
N SER A 918 15.13 6.51 -8.78
CA SER A 918 14.13 5.57 -8.26
C SER A 918 14.39 4.14 -8.72
N TYR A 919 14.67 3.95 -10.01
CA TYR A 919 14.99 2.65 -10.59
C TYR A 919 16.32 2.09 -10.07
N TRP A 920 17.38 2.91 -10.06
CA TRP A 920 18.70 2.49 -9.57
C TRP A 920 18.66 2.04 -8.10
N ARG A 921 17.89 2.73 -7.26
CA ARG A 921 17.74 2.42 -5.83
C ARG A 921 16.61 1.44 -5.52
N ASN A 922 15.98 0.85 -6.54
CA ASN A 922 15.00 -0.22 -6.38
C ASN A 922 15.58 -1.57 -6.82
N PRO A 923 16.48 -2.19 -6.02
CA PRO A 923 17.03 -3.49 -6.35
C PRO A 923 15.94 -4.58 -6.40
N SER A 924 14.84 -4.41 -5.67
CA SER A 924 13.74 -5.38 -5.68
C SER A 924 13.06 -5.51 -7.06
N TYR A 925 13.10 -4.47 -7.88
CA TYR A 925 12.63 -4.53 -9.26
C TYR A 925 13.76 -4.89 -10.23
N ILE A 926 14.85 -4.11 -10.23
CA ILE A 926 15.92 -4.26 -11.22
C ILE A 926 16.69 -5.58 -11.03
N ALA A 927 17.15 -5.88 -9.81
CA ALA A 927 17.92 -7.10 -9.57
C ALA A 927 17.06 -8.34 -9.83
N THR A 928 15.79 -8.32 -9.45
CA THR A 928 14.85 -9.41 -9.72
C THR A 928 14.58 -9.59 -11.21
N LYS A 929 14.48 -8.50 -11.99
CA LYS A 929 14.32 -8.55 -13.47
C LYS A 929 15.53 -9.22 -14.15
N PHE A 930 16.75 -8.82 -13.79
CA PHE A 930 17.97 -9.41 -14.33
C PHE A 930 18.21 -10.84 -13.83
N LEU A 931 18.04 -11.10 -12.53
CA LEU A 931 18.19 -12.44 -11.95
C LEU A 931 17.18 -13.42 -12.53
N PHE A 932 15.93 -12.97 -12.74
CA PHE A 932 14.93 -13.78 -13.44
C PHE A 932 15.37 -14.13 -14.85
N THR A 933 15.75 -13.13 -15.63
CA THR A 933 16.16 -13.32 -17.02
C THR A 933 17.38 -14.23 -17.11
N LEU A 934 18.38 -14.04 -16.25
CA LEU A 934 19.58 -14.88 -16.20
C LEU A 934 19.21 -16.33 -15.88
N GLY A 935 18.44 -16.56 -14.81
CA GLY A 935 17.99 -17.89 -14.43
C GLY A 935 17.14 -18.56 -15.51
N ALA A 936 16.21 -17.83 -16.11
CA ALA A 936 15.32 -18.35 -17.16
C ALA A 936 16.10 -18.66 -18.44
N SER A 937 17.09 -17.83 -18.78
CA SER A 937 18.00 -18.08 -19.92
C SER A 937 18.82 -19.35 -19.70
N LEU A 938 19.36 -19.57 -18.49
CA LEU A 938 20.10 -20.78 -18.15
C LEU A 938 19.20 -22.02 -18.14
N ILE A 939 17.99 -21.93 -17.58
CA ILE A 939 17.02 -23.03 -17.59
C ILE A 939 16.67 -23.40 -19.04
N LEU A 940 16.25 -22.43 -19.85
CA LEU A 940 15.90 -22.66 -21.25
C LEU A 940 17.09 -23.15 -22.07
N GLY A 941 18.27 -22.54 -21.91
CA GLY A 941 19.49 -22.95 -22.62
C GLY A 941 19.95 -24.36 -22.26
N THR A 942 19.89 -24.77 -20.98
CA THR A 942 20.26 -26.14 -20.58
C THR A 942 19.18 -27.17 -20.91
N MET A 943 17.91 -26.79 -20.89
CA MET A 943 16.78 -27.66 -21.20
C MET A 943 16.71 -27.96 -22.70
N PHE A 944 16.91 -26.94 -23.55
CA PHE A 944 16.92 -27.05 -25.01
C PHE A 944 18.34 -27.15 -25.62
N TRP A 945 19.28 -27.72 -24.87
CA TRP A 945 20.69 -27.75 -25.24
C TRP A 945 20.97 -28.40 -26.60
N ASN A 946 21.57 -27.64 -27.52
CA ASN A 946 21.93 -28.06 -28.88
C ASN A 946 20.77 -28.68 -29.67
N LEU A 947 19.57 -28.08 -29.57
CA LEU A 947 18.39 -28.44 -30.37
C LEU A 947 18.18 -27.50 -31.57
N GLY A 948 18.80 -26.30 -31.56
CA GLY A 948 18.73 -25.34 -32.67
C GLY A 948 19.34 -25.84 -33.98
N SER A 949 20.32 -26.75 -33.88
CA SER A 949 21.01 -27.38 -35.00
C SER A 949 20.31 -28.64 -35.52
N LYS A 950 19.33 -29.19 -34.80
CA LYS A 950 18.62 -30.41 -35.20
C LYS A 950 17.39 -30.08 -36.03
N ARG A 951 17.42 -30.47 -37.30
CA ARG A 951 16.39 -30.10 -38.30
C ARG A 951 15.88 -31.29 -39.12
N THR A 952 16.30 -32.51 -38.79
CA THR A 952 16.03 -33.72 -39.60
C THR A 952 14.59 -34.20 -39.50
N THR A 953 14.02 -34.14 -38.30
CA THR A 953 12.69 -34.70 -38.00
C THR A 953 11.72 -33.60 -37.60
N TYR A 954 10.44 -33.77 -37.97
CA TYR A 954 9.32 -32.91 -37.57
C TYR A 954 9.31 -32.56 -36.07
N ILE A 955 9.54 -33.54 -35.20
CA ILE A 955 9.57 -33.36 -33.74
C ILE A 955 10.78 -32.51 -33.29
N ASP A 956 11.94 -32.65 -33.94
CA ASP A 956 13.14 -31.89 -33.59
C ASP A 956 12.95 -30.40 -33.91
N MET A 957 12.32 -30.08 -35.05
CA MET A 957 11.90 -28.72 -35.37
C MET A 957 10.90 -28.15 -34.36
N PHE A 958 9.87 -28.93 -34.00
CA PHE A 958 8.88 -28.51 -33.00
C PHE A 958 9.48 -28.26 -31.62
N ASN A 959 10.42 -29.12 -31.17
CA ASN A 959 11.13 -28.92 -29.90
C ASN A 959 11.96 -27.63 -29.93
N SER A 960 12.60 -27.31 -31.06
CA SER A 960 13.42 -26.11 -31.23
C SER A 960 12.58 -24.83 -31.24
N ILE A 961 11.47 -24.83 -32.00
CA ILE A 961 10.50 -23.73 -32.03
C ILE A 961 9.82 -23.55 -30.65
N GLY A 962 9.53 -24.66 -29.96
CA GLY A 962 8.94 -24.67 -28.62
C GLY A 962 9.74 -23.87 -27.59
N ALA A 963 11.07 -23.82 -27.74
CA ALA A 963 11.94 -22.99 -26.91
C ALA A 963 11.72 -21.48 -27.14
N MET A 964 11.64 -21.05 -28.41
CA MET A 964 11.39 -19.65 -28.77
C MET A 964 10.01 -19.20 -28.27
N TYR A 965 9.01 -20.07 -28.41
CA TYR A 965 7.66 -19.87 -27.88
C TYR A 965 7.64 -19.75 -26.35
N THR A 966 8.24 -20.70 -25.65
CA THR A 966 8.28 -20.69 -24.19
C THR A 966 9.00 -19.44 -23.67
N ALA A 967 10.12 -19.08 -24.29
CA ALA A 967 10.89 -17.91 -23.89
C ALA A 967 10.13 -16.59 -24.09
N SER A 968 9.59 -16.37 -25.30
CA SER A 968 8.88 -15.14 -25.65
C SER A 968 7.65 -14.92 -24.77
N LEU A 969 6.91 -15.98 -24.45
CA LEU A 969 5.73 -15.92 -23.58
C LEU A 969 6.12 -15.63 -22.12
N PHE A 970 7.01 -16.43 -21.51
CA PHE A 970 7.28 -16.34 -20.08
C PHE A 970 8.09 -15.10 -19.69
N LEU A 971 9.13 -14.78 -20.45
CA LEU A 971 9.92 -13.57 -20.20
C LEU A 971 9.10 -12.31 -20.49
N GLY A 972 8.21 -12.37 -21.49
CA GLY A 972 7.24 -11.33 -21.78
C GLY A 972 6.27 -11.08 -20.62
N ILE A 973 5.55 -12.12 -20.18
CA ILE A 973 4.60 -12.03 -19.06
C ILE A 973 5.28 -11.55 -17.78
N GLN A 974 6.49 -12.03 -17.49
CA GLN A 974 7.23 -11.58 -16.30
C GLN A 974 7.64 -10.10 -16.39
N ASN A 975 8.10 -9.63 -17.55
CA ASN A 975 8.42 -8.22 -17.77
C ASN A 975 7.21 -7.31 -17.60
N ALA A 976 6.04 -7.76 -18.08
CA ALA A 976 4.79 -7.04 -17.91
C ALA A 976 4.28 -7.09 -16.46
N GLY A 977 4.35 -8.24 -15.78
CA GLY A 977 3.90 -8.39 -14.39
C GLY A 977 4.81 -7.71 -13.35
N GLY A 978 6.12 -7.66 -13.61
CA GLY A 978 7.11 -7.07 -12.71
C GLY A 978 7.04 -5.54 -12.61
N ILE A 979 6.67 -4.86 -13.70
CA ILE A 979 6.60 -3.38 -13.75
C ILE A 979 5.30 -2.82 -13.14
N GLN A 980 4.20 -3.58 -13.19
CA GLN A 980 2.89 -3.16 -12.70
C GLN A 980 2.87 -2.61 -11.25
N PRO A 981 3.46 -3.27 -10.24
CA PRO A 981 3.46 -2.75 -8.88
C PRO A 981 4.27 -1.43 -8.76
N VAL A 982 5.38 -1.30 -9.51
CA VAL A 982 6.20 -0.08 -9.51
C VAL A 982 5.42 1.09 -10.09
N VAL A 983 4.75 0.89 -11.23
CA VAL A 983 3.88 1.90 -11.86
C VAL A 983 2.71 2.26 -10.94
N SER A 984 2.12 1.30 -10.24
CA SER A 984 1.00 1.56 -9.33
C SER A 984 1.38 2.48 -8.18
N ILE A 985 2.56 2.28 -7.58
CA ILE A 985 3.11 3.14 -6.51
C ILE A 985 3.44 4.53 -7.06
N GLU A 986 4.16 4.62 -8.18
CA GLU A 986 4.52 5.93 -8.75
C GLU A 986 3.30 6.71 -9.28
N ARG A 987 2.22 6.03 -9.67
CA ARG A 987 0.96 6.66 -10.09
C ARG A 987 0.29 7.43 -8.95
N THR A 988 0.33 6.92 -7.71
CA THR A 988 -0.26 7.64 -6.57
C THR A 988 0.51 8.92 -6.27
N VAL A 989 1.85 8.87 -6.38
CA VAL A 989 2.72 10.05 -6.28
C VAL A 989 2.43 11.03 -7.42
N TYR A 990 2.32 10.53 -8.67
CA TYR A 990 1.97 11.34 -9.84
C TYR A 990 0.65 12.10 -9.66
N TYR A 991 -0.40 11.49 -9.13
CA TYR A 991 -1.67 12.19 -8.92
C TYR A 991 -1.53 13.37 -7.96
N ARG A 992 -0.74 13.23 -6.89
CA ARG A 992 -0.43 14.34 -5.98
C ARG A 992 0.41 15.42 -6.68
N GLU A 993 1.49 15.04 -7.36
CA GLU A 993 2.36 15.98 -8.09
C GLU A 993 1.61 16.74 -9.20
N ARG A 994 0.67 16.07 -9.88
CA ARG A 994 -0.22 16.67 -10.88
C ARG A 994 -1.20 17.66 -10.24
N ALA A 995 -1.78 17.31 -9.09
CA ALA A 995 -2.70 18.19 -8.37
C ALA A 995 -1.99 19.45 -7.81
N ALA A 996 -0.72 19.32 -7.42
CA ALA A 996 0.14 20.45 -7.04
C ALA A 996 0.65 21.29 -8.23
N GLY A 997 0.34 20.90 -9.48
CA GLY A 997 0.70 21.65 -10.68
C GLY A 997 2.21 21.64 -10.99
N ILE A 998 2.94 20.60 -10.58
CA ILE A 998 4.41 20.53 -10.75
C ILE A 998 4.80 20.39 -12.23
N TYR A 999 4.11 19.53 -12.98
CA TYR A 999 4.40 19.25 -14.38
C TYR A 999 3.17 18.71 -15.15
N SER A 1000 3.26 18.63 -16.47
CA SER A 1000 2.25 18.04 -17.35
C SER A 1000 2.33 16.51 -17.37
N GLY A 1001 1.20 15.81 -17.57
CA GLY A 1001 1.18 14.34 -17.58
C GLY A 1001 2.08 13.68 -18.64
N LEU A 1002 2.29 14.33 -19.78
CA LEU A 1002 3.08 13.76 -20.89
C LEU A 1002 4.59 13.66 -20.61
N PRO A 1003 5.28 14.71 -20.12
CA PRO A 1003 6.68 14.61 -19.69
C PRO A 1003 6.97 13.45 -18.73
N TYR A 1004 6.08 13.23 -17.76
CA TYR A 1004 6.21 12.13 -16.81
C TYR A 1004 6.05 10.77 -17.50
N ALA A 1005 5.00 10.60 -18.30
CA ALA A 1005 4.76 9.34 -19.00
C ALA A 1005 5.90 8.99 -19.96
N LEU A 1006 6.41 9.97 -20.72
CA LEU A 1006 7.56 9.77 -21.61
C LEU A 1006 8.83 9.44 -20.83
N ALA A 1007 9.09 10.10 -19.70
CA ALA A 1007 10.25 9.79 -18.87
C ALA A 1007 10.22 8.35 -18.35
N GLN A 1008 9.04 7.87 -17.97
CA GLN A 1008 8.84 6.50 -17.50
C GLN A 1008 8.96 5.46 -18.63
N VAL A 1009 8.56 5.80 -19.86
CA VAL A 1009 8.76 4.94 -21.04
C VAL A 1009 10.24 4.87 -21.41
N THR A 1010 10.95 6.00 -21.39
CA THR A 1010 12.37 6.07 -21.79
C THR A 1010 13.29 5.35 -20.82
N ILE A 1011 13.05 5.45 -19.50
CA ILE A 1011 13.94 4.84 -18.50
C ILE A 1011 14.01 3.31 -18.62
N GLU A 1012 12.99 2.65 -19.18
CA GLU A 1012 13.02 1.20 -19.39
C GLU A 1012 13.96 0.76 -20.53
N LEU A 1013 14.22 1.61 -21.52
CA LEU A 1013 14.98 1.23 -22.72
C LEU A 1013 16.39 0.68 -22.40
N PRO A 1014 17.23 1.33 -21.56
CA PRO A 1014 18.57 0.81 -21.26
C PRO A 1014 18.55 -0.53 -20.51
N TYR A 1015 17.59 -0.71 -19.60
CA TYR A 1015 17.46 -1.93 -18.81
C TYR A 1015 16.96 -3.09 -19.67
N ILE A 1016 15.95 -2.86 -20.51
CA ILE A 1016 15.43 -3.87 -21.44
C ILE A 1016 16.48 -4.25 -22.49
N PHE A 1017 17.25 -3.29 -23.00
CA PHE A 1017 18.35 -3.55 -23.93
C PHE A 1017 19.42 -4.46 -23.32
N SER A 1018 19.85 -4.13 -22.09
CA SER A 1018 20.81 -4.96 -21.35
C SER A 1018 20.26 -6.36 -21.06
N GLN A 1019 18.97 -6.44 -20.71
CA GLN A 1019 18.26 -7.69 -20.44
C GLN A 1019 18.16 -8.57 -21.69
N SER A 1020 17.78 -8.01 -22.84
CA SER A 1020 17.68 -8.75 -24.11
C SER A 1020 19.04 -9.20 -24.62
N LEU A 1021 20.08 -8.38 -24.41
CA LEU A 1021 21.45 -8.74 -24.78
C LEU A 1021 21.93 -9.95 -23.98
N MET A 1022 21.74 -9.92 -22.65
CA MET A 1022 22.07 -11.03 -21.77
C MET A 1022 21.33 -12.31 -22.15
N TYR A 1023 20.02 -12.23 -22.40
CA TYR A 1023 19.23 -13.37 -22.87
C TYR A 1023 19.75 -13.94 -24.20
N CYS A 1024 19.98 -13.06 -25.17
CA CYS A 1024 20.44 -13.43 -26.51
C CYS A 1024 21.77 -14.17 -26.47
N ILE A 1025 22.78 -13.63 -25.75
CA ILE A 1025 24.11 -14.23 -25.68
C ILE A 1025 24.05 -15.65 -25.09
N ILE A 1026 23.29 -15.83 -24.01
CA ILE A 1026 23.22 -17.11 -23.30
C ILE A 1026 22.43 -18.14 -24.12
N VAL A 1027 21.20 -17.80 -24.49
CA VAL A 1027 20.30 -18.79 -25.11
C VAL A 1027 20.74 -19.12 -26.52
N TYR A 1028 21.18 -18.14 -27.32
CA TYR A 1028 21.61 -18.39 -28.69
C TYR A 1028 22.80 -19.35 -28.73
N ALA A 1029 23.77 -19.15 -27.83
CA ALA A 1029 24.94 -20.02 -27.72
C ALA A 1029 24.58 -21.43 -27.23
N MET A 1030 23.77 -21.55 -26.18
CA MET A 1030 23.43 -22.85 -25.57
C MET A 1030 22.46 -23.68 -26.44
N MET A 1031 21.58 -23.03 -27.19
CA MET A 1031 20.68 -23.71 -28.12
C MET A 1031 21.38 -24.24 -29.37
N GLY A 1032 22.55 -23.69 -29.72
CA GLY A 1032 23.31 -24.11 -30.90
C GLY A 1032 22.67 -23.67 -32.21
N TYR A 1033 22.14 -22.44 -32.26
CA TYR A 1033 21.71 -21.84 -33.53
C TYR A 1033 22.91 -21.50 -34.43
N GLU A 1034 22.61 -21.24 -35.69
CA GLU A 1034 23.63 -20.94 -36.70
C GLU A 1034 24.29 -19.57 -36.45
N TRP A 1035 25.60 -19.53 -36.28
CA TRP A 1035 26.34 -18.29 -35.97
C TRP A 1035 26.56 -17.41 -37.20
N SER A 1036 25.50 -16.77 -37.66
CA SER A 1036 25.54 -15.70 -38.67
C SER A 1036 25.21 -14.36 -38.01
N PHE A 1037 25.98 -13.32 -38.33
CA PHE A 1037 25.77 -11.96 -37.79
C PHE A 1037 24.33 -11.49 -38.00
N THR A 1038 23.77 -11.74 -39.18
CA THR A 1038 22.40 -11.36 -39.54
C THR A 1038 21.35 -12.12 -38.71
N LYS A 1039 21.51 -13.43 -38.52
CA LYS A 1039 20.57 -14.26 -37.74
C LYS A 1039 20.59 -13.91 -36.25
N VAL A 1040 21.78 -13.62 -35.69
CA VAL A 1040 21.94 -13.16 -34.31
C VAL A 1040 21.27 -11.79 -34.12
N LEU A 1041 21.48 -10.85 -35.05
CA LEU A 1041 20.89 -9.52 -34.96
C LEU A 1041 19.37 -9.56 -35.03
N TRP A 1042 18.79 -10.38 -35.93
CA TRP A 1042 17.35 -10.60 -35.99
C TRP A 1042 16.80 -11.21 -34.71
N PHE A 1043 17.46 -12.22 -34.16
CA PHE A 1043 17.06 -12.84 -32.91
C PHE A 1043 17.07 -11.83 -31.74
N PHE A 1044 18.14 -11.04 -31.61
CA PHE A 1044 18.22 -9.96 -30.63
C PHE A 1044 17.11 -8.92 -30.84
N PHE A 1045 16.89 -8.47 -32.07
CA PHE A 1045 15.89 -7.46 -32.42
C PHE A 1045 14.49 -7.90 -32.00
N PHE A 1046 14.06 -9.11 -32.40
CA PHE A 1046 12.73 -9.61 -32.06
C PHE A 1046 12.56 -9.81 -30.56
N MET A 1047 13.56 -10.31 -29.85
CA MET A 1047 13.50 -10.46 -28.40
C MET A 1047 13.50 -9.12 -27.66
N PHE A 1048 14.29 -8.14 -28.10
CA PHE A 1048 14.32 -6.79 -27.53
C PHE A 1048 12.96 -6.11 -27.61
N PHE A 1049 12.35 -6.07 -28.80
CA PHE A 1049 11.04 -5.46 -28.95
C PHE A 1049 9.93 -6.27 -28.28
N THR A 1050 10.09 -7.59 -28.17
CA THR A 1050 9.18 -8.43 -27.38
C THR A 1050 9.14 -8.00 -25.93
N PHE A 1051 10.31 -7.87 -25.29
CA PHE A 1051 10.38 -7.39 -23.92
C PHE A 1051 9.85 -5.96 -23.79
N LEU A 1052 10.12 -5.11 -24.78
CA LEU A 1052 9.68 -3.73 -24.81
C LEU A 1052 8.15 -3.60 -24.83
N TYR A 1053 7.47 -4.24 -25.78
CA TYR A 1053 6.02 -4.12 -25.89
C TYR A 1053 5.31 -4.76 -24.69
N PHE A 1054 5.85 -5.85 -24.12
CA PHE A 1054 5.28 -6.46 -22.92
C PHE A 1054 5.41 -5.55 -21.70
N THR A 1055 6.56 -4.91 -21.49
CA THR A 1055 6.74 -3.92 -20.41
C THR A 1055 5.76 -2.76 -20.59
N TYR A 1056 5.64 -2.20 -21.80
CA TYR A 1056 4.72 -1.09 -22.05
C TYR A 1056 3.24 -1.49 -21.94
N TYR A 1057 2.90 -2.72 -22.32
CA TYR A 1057 1.57 -3.26 -22.07
C TYR A 1057 1.26 -3.32 -20.57
N GLY A 1058 2.21 -3.80 -19.75
CA GLY A 1058 2.09 -3.80 -18.29
C GLY A 1058 1.90 -2.40 -17.70
N MET A 1059 2.61 -1.40 -18.22
CA MET A 1059 2.42 0.01 -17.82
C MET A 1059 1.02 0.53 -18.21
N MET A 1060 0.60 0.27 -19.46
CA MET A 1060 -0.69 0.70 -20.00
C MET A 1060 -1.86 0.14 -19.18
N THR A 1061 -1.84 -1.13 -18.79
CA THR A 1061 -2.96 -1.73 -18.05
C THR A 1061 -3.16 -1.08 -16.69
N ILE A 1062 -2.09 -0.72 -15.97
CA ILE A 1062 -2.19 0.03 -14.71
C ILE A 1062 -2.66 1.47 -14.93
N ALA A 1063 -2.23 2.12 -16.02
CA ALA A 1063 -2.72 3.45 -16.35
C ALA A 1063 -4.21 3.45 -16.76
N ALA A 1064 -4.71 2.37 -17.37
CA ALA A 1064 -6.09 2.24 -17.84
C ALA A 1064 -7.08 1.70 -16.80
N THR A 1065 -6.60 1.18 -15.66
CA THR A 1065 -7.44 0.55 -14.65
C THR A 1065 -7.37 1.27 -13.30
N PRO A 1066 -8.43 1.23 -12.48
CA PRO A 1066 -8.43 1.92 -11.19
C PRO A 1066 -7.52 1.24 -10.15
N SER A 1067 -7.41 -0.10 -10.17
CA SER A 1067 -6.65 -0.89 -9.20
C SER A 1067 -5.62 -1.80 -9.86
N TYR A 1068 -4.50 -2.01 -9.16
CA TYR A 1068 -3.52 -3.04 -9.50
C TYR A 1068 -4.15 -4.43 -9.70
N HIS A 1069 -5.08 -4.84 -8.82
CA HIS A 1069 -5.71 -6.16 -8.91
C HIS A 1069 -6.54 -6.34 -10.19
N ILE A 1070 -7.29 -5.30 -10.58
CA ILE A 1070 -8.08 -5.30 -11.82
C ILE A 1070 -7.14 -5.31 -13.04
N GLY A 1071 -6.10 -4.47 -13.01
CA GLY A 1071 -5.05 -4.45 -14.04
C GLY A 1071 -4.41 -5.81 -14.29
N MET A 1072 -4.05 -6.54 -13.22
CA MET A 1072 -3.50 -7.90 -13.30
C MET A 1072 -4.47 -8.89 -13.95
N ILE A 1073 -5.74 -8.87 -13.56
CA ILE A 1073 -6.75 -9.81 -14.10
C ILE A 1073 -6.97 -9.57 -15.60
N ILE A 1074 -7.14 -8.31 -16.01
CA ILE A 1074 -7.27 -7.93 -17.42
C ILE A 1074 -6.02 -8.34 -18.19
N SER A 1075 -4.83 -8.06 -17.64
CA SER A 1075 -3.56 -8.45 -18.25
C SER A 1075 -3.49 -9.96 -18.52
N THR A 1076 -3.89 -10.77 -17.52
CA THR A 1076 -3.90 -12.24 -17.61
C THR A 1076 -4.86 -12.76 -18.69
N ALA A 1077 -6.01 -12.10 -18.88
CA ALA A 1077 -6.94 -12.44 -19.96
C ALA A 1077 -6.29 -12.29 -21.34
N PHE A 1078 -5.64 -11.15 -21.58
CA PHE A 1078 -4.93 -10.90 -22.83
C PHE A 1078 -3.72 -11.81 -23.02
N TYR A 1079 -2.98 -12.15 -21.95
CA TYR A 1079 -1.91 -13.15 -22.04
C TYR A 1079 -2.44 -14.51 -22.51
N GLY A 1080 -3.59 -14.95 -21.96
CA GLY A 1080 -4.25 -16.18 -22.41
C GLY A 1080 -4.65 -16.12 -23.88
N MET A 1081 -5.22 -14.99 -24.34
CA MET A 1081 -5.56 -14.81 -25.75
C MET A 1081 -4.30 -14.76 -26.65
N TRP A 1082 -3.26 -14.04 -26.27
CA TRP A 1082 -2.02 -14.00 -27.05
C TRP A 1082 -1.33 -15.36 -27.10
N ASN A 1083 -1.40 -16.13 -26.01
CA ASN A 1083 -0.91 -17.50 -25.98
C ASN A 1083 -1.65 -18.40 -26.98
N LEU A 1084 -2.98 -18.29 -27.02
CA LEU A 1084 -3.82 -19.09 -27.91
C LEU A 1084 -3.59 -18.76 -29.40
N PHE A 1085 -3.42 -17.49 -29.73
CA PHE A 1085 -3.30 -16.99 -31.10
C PHE A 1085 -1.87 -16.73 -31.57
N CYS A 1086 -0.85 -17.13 -30.80
CA CYS A 1086 0.55 -16.90 -31.16
C CYS A 1086 1.01 -17.66 -32.42
N GLY A 1087 0.29 -18.69 -32.86
CA GLY A 1087 0.65 -19.48 -34.04
C GLY A 1087 1.44 -20.76 -33.73
N PHE A 1088 1.77 -21.04 -32.46
CA PHE A 1088 2.42 -22.29 -32.04
C PHE A 1088 1.43 -23.39 -31.65
N ILE A 1089 0.44 -23.07 -30.79
CA ILE A 1089 -0.59 -24.03 -30.36
C ILE A 1089 -1.49 -24.43 -31.54
N ILE A 1090 -1.91 -23.43 -32.32
CA ILE A 1090 -2.63 -23.61 -33.58
C ILE A 1090 -1.94 -22.74 -34.64
N PRO A 1091 -1.46 -23.32 -35.75
CA PRO A 1091 -0.80 -22.55 -36.79
C PRO A 1091 -1.81 -21.68 -37.56
N ARG A 1092 -1.34 -20.56 -38.11
CA ARG A 1092 -2.17 -19.58 -38.82
C ARG A 1092 -3.04 -20.21 -39.92
N THR A 1093 -2.51 -21.19 -40.63
CA THR A 1093 -3.16 -21.89 -41.74
C THR A 1093 -4.41 -22.65 -41.31
N ARG A 1094 -4.42 -23.15 -40.07
CA ARG A 1094 -5.52 -23.93 -39.46
C ARG A 1094 -6.46 -23.09 -38.60
N ILE A 1095 -6.18 -21.79 -38.40
CA ILE A 1095 -7.12 -20.89 -37.73
C ILE A 1095 -8.34 -20.66 -38.64
N PRO A 1096 -9.58 -20.86 -38.14
CA PRO A 1096 -10.80 -20.58 -38.89
C PRO A 1096 -10.88 -19.13 -39.37
N VAL A 1097 -11.49 -18.91 -40.53
CA VAL A 1097 -11.47 -17.61 -41.23
C VAL A 1097 -11.96 -16.46 -40.34
N TRP A 1098 -12.99 -16.68 -39.52
CA TRP A 1098 -13.56 -15.66 -38.63
C TRP A 1098 -12.63 -15.23 -37.49
N TRP A 1099 -11.57 -15.98 -37.17
CA TRP A 1099 -10.58 -15.64 -36.14
C TRP A 1099 -9.22 -15.21 -36.68
N ARG A 1100 -8.99 -15.32 -38.01
CA ARG A 1100 -7.70 -14.96 -38.61
C ARG A 1100 -7.31 -13.49 -38.41
N TRP A 1101 -8.27 -12.58 -38.24
CA TRP A 1101 -7.98 -11.18 -37.94
C TRP A 1101 -7.26 -11.00 -36.59
N PHE A 1102 -7.64 -11.80 -35.58
CA PHE A 1102 -7.06 -11.66 -34.24
C PHE A 1102 -5.59 -12.09 -34.21
N TYR A 1103 -5.24 -13.11 -35.00
CA TYR A 1103 -3.85 -13.51 -35.22
C TYR A 1103 -2.98 -12.33 -35.64
N TRP A 1104 -3.46 -11.49 -36.57
CA TRP A 1104 -2.72 -10.30 -37.04
C TRP A 1104 -2.67 -9.15 -36.02
N THR A 1105 -3.62 -9.09 -35.09
CA THR A 1105 -3.61 -8.11 -33.99
C THR A 1105 -2.82 -8.57 -32.77
N CYS A 1106 -2.41 -9.85 -32.72
CA CYS A 1106 -1.69 -10.42 -31.60
C CYS A 1106 -0.20 -10.07 -31.67
N PRO A 1107 0.40 -9.35 -30.70
CA PRO A 1107 1.83 -9.01 -30.75
C PRO A 1107 2.74 -10.25 -30.74
N LEU A 1108 2.38 -11.27 -29.97
CA LEU A 1108 3.19 -12.48 -29.80
C LEU A 1108 3.25 -13.33 -31.08
N SER A 1109 2.23 -13.26 -31.94
CA SER A 1109 2.23 -13.98 -33.21
C SER A 1109 3.30 -13.45 -34.16
N TRP A 1110 3.51 -12.13 -34.17
CA TRP A 1110 4.55 -11.48 -34.95
C TRP A 1110 5.94 -11.78 -34.38
N THR A 1111 6.10 -11.80 -33.05
CA THR A 1111 7.35 -12.24 -32.41
C THR A 1111 7.75 -13.63 -32.88
N LEU A 1112 6.81 -14.58 -32.85
CA LEU A 1112 7.08 -15.94 -33.29
C LEU A 1112 7.36 -16.03 -34.79
N TYR A 1113 6.60 -15.31 -35.62
CA TYR A 1113 6.89 -15.21 -37.05
C TYR A 1113 8.34 -14.75 -37.25
N GLY A 1114 8.73 -13.64 -36.62
CA GLY A 1114 10.07 -13.06 -36.76
C GLY A 1114 11.19 -14.01 -36.32
N LEU A 1115 11.02 -14.66 -35.16
CA LEU A 1115 12.00 -15.62 -34.64
C LEU A 1115 12.11 -16.85 -35.54
N ILE A 1116 10.99 -17.48 -35.89
CA ILE A 1116 10.99 -18.73 -36.69
C ILE A 1116 11.45 -18.44 -38.12
N GLY A 1117 10.92 -17.39 -38.74
CA GLY A 1117 11.26 -16.99 -40.10
C GLY A 1117 12.72 -16.55 -40.26
N SER A 1118 13.33 -15.93 -39.25
CA SER A 1118 14.74 -15.51 -39.30
C SER A 1118 15.74 -16.65 -39.07
N GLN A 1119 15.37 -17.67 -38.28
CA GLN A 1119 16.29 -18.76 -37.96
C GLN A 1119 16.19 -19.95 -38.92
N PHE A 1120 15.00 -20.21 -39.43
CA PHE A 1120 14.72 -21.41 -40.23
C PHE A 1120 14.07 -21.15 -41.59
N GLY A 1121 13.60 -19.93 -41.85
CA GLY A 1121 12.85 -19.62 -43.08
C GLY A 1121 13.70 -19.57 -44.36
N ASP A 1122 15.02 -19.63 -44.25
CA ASP A 1122 16.01 -19.62 -45.33
C ASP A 1122 16.78 -20.96 -45.45
N VAL A 1123 16.30 -22.03 -44.80
CA VAL A 1123 17.00 -23.31 -44.70
C VAL A 1123 16.43 -24.33 -45.68
N GLU A 1124 17.26 -24.74 -46.66
CA GLU A 1124 16.89 -25.68 -47.73
C GLU A 1124 17.19 -27.17 -47.40
N GLU A 1125 17.57 -27.49 -46.16
CA GLU A 1125 17.86 -28.87 -45.73
C GLU A 1125 16.59 -29.75 -45.80
N LYS A 1126 16.71 -30.99 -46.28
CA LYS A 1126 15.58 -31.92 -46.42
C LYS A 1126 15.30 -32.68 -45.12
N MET A 1127 14.03 -32.78 -44.75
CA MET A 1127 13.56 -33.56 -43.61
C MET A 1127 13.28 -35.02 -43.98
N ASP A 1128 13.04 -35.86 -42.97
CA ASP A 1128 12.65 -37.28 -43.12
C ASP A 1128 11.37 -37.50 -43.98
N THR A 1129 10.54 -36.46 -44.13
CA THR A 1129 9.33 -36.46 -44.99
C THR A 1129 9.63 -36.21 -46.47
N GLY A 1130 10.85 -35.78 -46.82
CA GLY A 1130 11.28 -35.45 -48.19
C GLY A 1130 11.14 -33.96 -48.57
N GLU A 1131 10.42 -33.17 -47.78
CA GLU A 1131 10.22 -31.72 -47.92
C GLU A 1131 11.42 -30.95 -47.33
N THR A 1132 11.68 -29.74 -47.84
CA THR A 1132 12.67 -28.83 -47.23
C THR A 1132 12.13 -28.15 -45.97
N VAL A 1133 13.02 -27.75 -45.07
CA VAL A 1133 12.67 -27.00 -43.85
C VAL A 1133 11.93 -25.70 -44.18
N GLU A 1134 12.34 -24.98 -45.23
CA GLU A 1134 11.65 -23.79 -45.73
C GLU A 1134 10.21 -24.10 -46.19
N GLU A 1135 10.03 -25.14 -47.02
CA GLU A 1135 8.70 -25.56 -47.50
C GLU A 1135 7.78 -25.89 -46.33
N PHE A 1136 8.26 -26.63 -45.34
CA PHE A 1136 7.46 -26.95 -44.15
C PHE A 1136 7.04 -25.72 -43.34
N ILE A 1137 7.95 -24.77 -43.12
CA ILE A 1137 7.61 -23.53 -42.41
C ILE A 1137 6.58 -22.70 -43.18
N ARG A 1138 6.69 -22.72 -44.51
CA ARG A 1138 5.77 -22.01 -45.39
C ARG A 1138 4.40 -22.66 -45.47
N GLU A 1139 4.32 -23.99 -45.51
CA GLU A 1139 3.05 -24.73 -45.62
C GLU A 1139 2.35 -24.90 -44.28
N PHE A 1140 3.08 -25.28 -43.23
CA PHE A 1140 2.50 -25.52 -41.91
C PHE A 1140 2.21 -24.20 -41.18
N PHE A 1141 3.21 -23.34 -40.97
CA PHE A 1141 3.05 -22.09 -40.22
C PHE A 1141 2.59 -20.91 -41.10
N GLY A 1142 2.88 -20.95 -42.40
CA GLY A 1142 2.54 -19.85 -43.30
C GLY A 1142 3.56 -18.72 -43.29
N PHE A 1143 4.79 -18.95 -42.80
CA PHE A 1143 5.82 -17.92 -42.68
C PHE A 1143 6.69 -17.87 -43.93
N ARG A 1144 7.16 -16.66 -44.26
CA ARG A 1144 8.02 -16.38 -45.43
C ARG A 1144 9.18 -15.50 -44.99
N HIS A 1145 10.39 -15.86 -45.41
CA HIS A 1145 11.60 -15.13 -45.06
C HIS A 1145 11.62 -13.70 -45.67
N ASP A 1146 11.16 -13.53 -46.91
CA ASP A 1146 11.10 -12.23 -47.58
C ASP A 1146 10.20 -11.19 -46.86
N PHE A 1147 9.31 -11.66 -45.99
CA PHE A 1147 8.37 -10.80 -45.26
C PHE A 1147 8.92 -10.26 -43.93
N LEU A 1148 10.14 -10.64 -43.54
CA LEU A 1148 10.73 -10.28 -42.24
C LEU A 1148 10.81 -8.77 -41.99
N GLY A 1149 11.10 -7.96 -43.01
CA GLY A 1149 11.14 -6.50 -42.88
C GLY A 1149 9.79 -5.89 -42.45
N VAL A 1150 8.68 -6.44 -42.94
CA VAL A 1150 7.33 -6.00 -42.56
C VAL A 1150 7.01 -6.43 -41.13
N VAL A 1151 7.37 -7.68 -40.77
CA VAL A 1151 7.21 -8.20 -39.40
C VAL A 1151 7.95 -7.30 -38.39
N ALA A 1152 9.15 -6.85 -38.74
CA ALA A 1152 9.94 -5.94 -37.92
C ALA A 1152 9.24 -4.59 -37.69
N ALA A 1153 8.70 -3.99 -38.75
CA ALA A 1153 7.97 -2.72 -38.66
C ALA A 1153 6.70 -2.83 -37.79
N VAL A 1154 5.96 -3.94 -37.90
CA VAL A 1154 4.73 -4.17 -37.11
C VAL A 1154 5.04 -4.30 -35.62
N ILE A 1155 6.10 -5.02 -35.25
CA ILE A 1155 6.51 -5.18 -33.84
C ILE A 1155 6.95 -3.85 -33.23
N ILE A 1156 7.68 -3.01 -33.97
CA ILE A 1156 7.98 -1.64 -33.55
C ILE A 1156 6.66 -0.87 -33.33
N GLY A 1157 5.70 -1.02 -34.24
CA GLY A 1157 4.37 -0.43 -34.15
C GLY A 1157 3.65 -0.77 -32.84
N PHE A 1158 3.69 -2.04 -32.39
CA PHE A 1158 3.10 -2.45 -31.11
C PHE A 1158 3.79 -1.79 -29.91
N GLY A 1159 5.13 -1.71 -29.93
CA GLY A 1159 5.88 -1.01 -28.89
C GLY A 1159 5.47 0.46 -28.77
N VAL A 1160 5.40 1.16 -29.90
CA VAL A 1160 4.96 2.57 -29.95
C VAL A 1160 3.50 2.72 -29.53
N PHE A 1161 2.61 1.82 -29.98
CA PHE A 1161 1.19 1.84 -29.65
C PHE A 1161 0.94 1.72 -28.14
N PHE A 1162 1.58 0.76 -27.46
CA PHE A 1162 1.41 0.61 -26.02
C PHE A 1162 2.03 1.76 -25.23
N ALA A 1163 3.21 2.26 -25.64
CA ALA A 1163 3.83 3.44 -25.02
C ALA A 1163 2.95 4.70 -25.15
N PHE A 1164 2.38 4.92 -26.34
CA PHE A 1164 1.48 6.04 -26.60
C PHE A 1164 0.16 5.92 -25.83
N SER A 1165 -0.42 4.71 -25.82
CA SER A 1165 -1.63 4.41 -25.05
C SER A 1165 -1.42 4.64 -23.56
N PHE A 1166 -0.28 4.21 -23.00
CA PHE A 1166 0.09 4.52 -21.63
C PHE A 1166 0.13 6.04 -21.35
N ALA A 1167 0.78 6.81 -22.23
CA ALA A 1167 0.88 8.27 -22.09
C ALA A 1167 -0.49 8.97 -22.16
N ILE A 1168 -1.40 8.50 -23.02
CA ILE A 1168 -2.78 9.00 -23.09
C ILE A 1168 -3.54 8.66 -21.81
N CYS A 1169 -3.50 7.40 -21.36
CA CYS A 1169 -4.20 6.95 -20.16
C CYS A 1169 -3.78 7.77 -18.94
N ILE A 1170 -2.47 7.98 -18.72
CA ILE A 1170 -1.94 8.81 -17.61
C ILE A 1170 -2.39 10.28 -17.70
N LYS A 1171 -2.56 10.81 -18.92
CA LYS A 1171 -3.00 12.19 -19.13
C LYS A 1171 -4.49 12.36 -18.84
N PHE A 1172 -5.34 11.47 -19.34
CA PHE A 1172 -6.80 11.65 -19.31
C PHE A 1172 -7.50 10.94 -18.16
N PHE A 1173 -7.05 9.74 -17.77
CA PHE A 1173 -7.69 9.03 -16.67
C PHE A 1173 -7.19 9.54 -15.32
N ASN A 1174 -8.15 9.82 -14.45
CA ASN A 1174 -7.91 10.07 -13.03
C ASN A 1174 -8.91 9.22 -12.24
N PHE A 1175 -8.40 8.20 -11.56
CA PHE A 1175 -9.23 7.30 -10.76
C PHE A 1175 -9.44 7.80 -9.32
N GLN A 1176 -8.82 8.91 -8.92
CA GLN A 1176 -9.14 9.55 -7.65
C GLN A 1176 -10.49 10.27 -7.76
N LYS A 1177 -11.56 9.66 -7.27
CA LYS A 1177 -12.83 10.36 -7.00
C LYS A 1177 -12.69 11.06 -5.64
N ARG A 1178 -12.58 12.39 -5.63
CA ARG A 1178 -12.47 13.24 -4.42
C ARG A 1178 -13.62 14.22 -4.29
#